data_AF-A0A2E4J402-F1
#
_entry.id   AF-A0A2E4J402-F1
#
_cell.length_a   1.000
_cell.length_b   1.000
_cell.length_c   1.000
_cell.angle_alpha   90.00
_cell.angle_beta   90.00
_cell.angle_gamma   90.00
#
_symmetry.space_group_name_H-M   'P 1'
#
loop_
_entity.id
_entity.type
_entity.pdbx_description
1 polymer ?
#
loop_
_entity_poly.entity_id
_entity_poly.type
_entity_poly.pdbx_seq_one_letter_code
_entity_poly.pdbx_strand_id
1 'polypeptide(L)'
;MSNASISPRLFFSADDLPELRRHFSEGARFTAMRESLENFDREAEQVFLESEINFEDQCHHIRRVCDVMQNMAFWHLMMGHEGALDLALNATRTLMKYPCWDFFLSDSKVLGVQGAPRGAIAMASAIDWLGDLVDPQERQEWLQAMITKGCEPCFLSLHHIRYPREATNWEINPKSVMYAQRSAYPHDNARRPEITQNTNLRAAPTSGLCIAAAAINIYADQKPVEMESWLEMCTTTLTAMEAMYVPDGAYGEGVNYGNYTSESIFMAIVALRRSGLGEPEVNINWLGNANYMLNMAMPTNLNPYEVINIGDAGRHRGHAVFQHPDGRAESRSALPFWVAKEYRDGVAQWFGEHLAAAHNIWSLIFFDESVEAVAPENKPQVWYSDLDWIVARKGFRSEDFQVSLRSGIGWNHEHADRNSIIIKGHGDQLIVDPIRPPYPFTDPDWMMRTTAGHSSILVGGEGHFYNNGVEGTNSTHAQAKLLKHGESEGSTYWVSDATQAYRIANLEIKNVVRAVVVLFDLETVIVVDRLAKWKEPAKFEARFFADNWEGDATVSTSADGFTIARPHGYAQAKVWGRDALTVTENKLPIAAKRAAKHPFVSVESASTMLTTIVTAIAVGKTGEAAAIISFEADEDGVTVTITSTQGSRTCRIDDRELVPVIELND
;
A
#
# COMPACT_ATOMS: atom_id res chain seq x y z
N MET A 1 -16.07 40.16 -27.45
CA MET A 1 -15.23 39.10 -26.84
C MET A 1 -15.60 39.11 -25.36
N SER A 2 -16.50 38.23 -24.94
CA SER A 2 -16.79 38.04 -23.50
C SER A 2 -15.51 37.52 -22.85
N ASN A 3 -15.15 38.06 -21.68
CA ASN A 3 -14.03 37.52 -20.90
C ASN A 3 -14.34 36.04 -20.60
N ALA A 4 -13.63 35.11 -21.23
CA ALA A 4 -13.74 33.69 -20.89
C ALA A 4 -13.42 33.54 -19.39
N SER A 5 -14.36 33.01 -18.62
CA SER A 5 -14.20 32.88 -17.17
C SER A 5 -13.84 31.44 -16.82
N ILE A 6 -12.77 31.28 -16.06
CA ILE A 6 -12.46 30.01 -15.41
C ILE A 6 -13.12 30.04 -14.04
N SER A 7 -14.10 29.16 -13.82
CA SER A 7 -14.84 29.06 -12.56
C SER A 7 -15.00 27.59 -12.15
N PRO A 8 -13.94 26.96 -11.59
CA PRO A 8 -13.98 25.60 -11.08
C PRO A 8 -15.06 25.45 -10.02
N ARG A 9 -15.70 24.29 -9.98
CA ARG A 9 -16.81 23.97 -9.07
C ARG A 9 -16.72 22.57 -8.48
N LEU A 10 -16.00 21.66 -9.14
CA LEU A 10 -16.02 20.22 -8.82
C LEU A 10 -15.31 19.88 -7.50
N PHE A 11 -14.09 20.40 -7.27
CA PHE A 11 -13.29 20.11 -6.07
C PHE A 11 -12.97 21.35 -5.23
N PHE A 12 -12.89 22.51 -5.89
CA PHE A 12 -12.67 23.83 -5.31
C PHE A 12 -13.47 24.86 -6.13
N SER A 13 -13.54 26.09 -5.64
CA SER A 13 -14.27 27.21 -6.25
C SER A 13 -13.32 28.20 -6.92
N ALA A 14 -13.88 29.14 -7.68
CA ALA A 14 -13.13 30.28 -8.19
C ALA A 14 -12.50 31.12 -7.05
N ASP A 15 -13.13 31.18 -5.88
CA ASP A 15 -12.64 31.95 -4.72
C ASP A 15 -11.41 31.31 -4.07
N ASP A 16 -11.20 30.01 -4.26
CA ASP A 16 -10.03 29.27 -3.75
C ASP A 16 -8.79 29.47 -4.67
N LEU A 17 -8.98 29.91 -5.92
CA LEU A 17 -7.91 30.01 -6.92
C LEU A 17 -6.75 30.95 -6.55
N PRO A 18 -6.98 32.15 -5.97
CA PRO A 18 -5.88 33.03 -5.59
C PRO A 18 -4.92 32.36 -4.60
N GLU A 19 -5.46 31.64 -3.62
CA GLU A 19 -4.66 30.94 -2.62
C GLU A 19 -3.95 29.73 -3.23
N LEU A 20 -4.65 28.89 -4.00
CA LEU A 20 -4.06 27.74 -4.70
C LEU A 20 -2.91 28.17 -5.63
N ARG A 21 -3.09 29.26 -6.39
CA ARG A 21 -2.03 29.80 -7.26
C ARG A 21 -0.84 30.31 -6.46
N ARG A 22 -1.07 30.94 -5.30
CA ARG A 22 0.02 31.37 -4.41
C ARG A 22 0.78 30.17 -3.86
N HIS A 23 0.09 29.15 -3.33
CA HIS A 23 0.74 27.91 -2.87
C HIS A 23 1.50 27.21 -3.99
N PHE A 24 0.92 27.18 -5.20
CA PHE A 24 1.56 26.59 -6.36
C PHE A 24 2.84 27.33 -6.77
N SER A 25 2.80 28.66 -6.84
CA SER A 25 3.90 29.49 -7.36
C SER A 25 5.00 29.76 -6.33
N GLU A 26 4.62 30.03 -5.08
CA GLU A 26 5.53 30.49 -4.02
C GLU A 26 5.79 29.41 -2.95
N GLY A 27 4.92 28.41 -2.84
CA GLY A 27 5.03 27.37 -1.82
C GLY A 27 6.24 26.46 -2.06
N ALA A 28 7.22 26.53 -1.17
CA ALA A 28 8.42 25.69 -1.23
C ALA A 28 8.07 24.19 -1.28
N ARG A 29 7.03 23.79 -0.56
CA ARG A 29 6.49 22.42 -0.50
C ARG A 29 6.12 21.86 -1.87
N PHE A 30 5.53 22.67 -2.73
CA PHE A 30 5.05 22.24 -4.04
C PHE A 30 6.07 22.45 -5.16
N THR A 31 7.32 22.81 -4.83
CA THR A 31 8.38 23.09 -5.83
C THR A 31 8.64 21.90 -6.74
N ALA A 32 8.85 20.69 -6.19
CA ALA A 32 9.11 19.51 -7.01
C ALA A 32 7.93 19.17 -7.95
N MET A 33 6.69 19.37 -7.48
CA MET A 33 5.49 19.19 -8.30
C MET A 33 5.40 20.26 -9.40
N ARG A 34 5.69 21.52 -9.09
CA ARG A 34 5.71 22.62 -10.05
C ARG A 34 6.78 22.39 -11.11
N GLU A 35 8.02 22.10 -10.71
CA GLU A 35 9.14 21.77 -11.61
C GLU A 35 8.82 20.56 -12.49
N SER A 36 8.10 19.57 -11.97
CA SER A 36 7.64 18.43 -12.75
C SER A 36 6.69 18.82 -13.87
N LEU A 37 5.75 19.73 -13.62
CA LEU A 37 4.79 20.19 -14.62
C LEU A 37 5.46 21.16 -15.61
N GLU A 38 6.37 21.99 -15.12
CA GLU A 38 7.18 22.90 -15.93
C GLU A 38 8.08 22.13 -16.91
N ASN A 39 8.79 21.11 -16.43
CA ASN A 39 9.71 20.29 -17.22
C ASN A 39 9.02 19.12 -17.96
N PHE A 40 7.69 19.06 -17.94
CA PHE A 40 6.93 18.06 -18.69
C PHE A 40 7.25 18.17 -20.19
N ASP A 41 7.69 17.08 -20.81
CA ASP A 41 8.14 17.08 -22.21
C ASP A 41 6.96 17.18 -23.18
N ARG A 42 6.44 18.39 -23.34
CA ARG A 42 5.26 18.69 -24.15
C ARG A 42 5.45 18.35 -25.63
N GLU A 43 6.68 18.44 -26.14
CA GLU A 43 6.97 18.08 -27.53
C GLU A 43 6.87 16.56 -27.72
N ALA A 44 7.48 15.77 -26.82
CA ALA A 44 7.36 14.31 -26.87
C ALA A 44 5.90 13.85 -26.67
N GLU A 45 5.15 14.50 -25.77
CA GLU A 45 3.74 14.16 -25.56
C GLU A 45 2.87 14.55 -26.78
N GLN A 46 3.17 15.66 -27.45
CA GLN A 46 2.49 16.00 -28.71
C GLN A 46 2.76 14.93 -29.79
N VAL A 47 4.02 14.52 -29.97
CA VAL A 47 4.39 13.45 -30.91
C VAL A 47 3.68 12.14 -30.58
N PHE A 48 3.61 11.79 -29.29
CA PHE A 48 2.90 10.61 -28.82
C PHE A 48 1.42 10.64 -29.21
N LEU A 49 0.72 11.74 -28.90
CA LEU A 49 -0.71 11.90 -29.19
C LEU A 49 -1.02 11.91 -30.70
N GLU A 50 -0.10 12.41 -31.52
CA GLU A 50 -0.27 12.52 -32.97
C GLU A 50 0.06 11.23 -33.73
N SER A 51 1.09 10.48 -33.30
CA SER A 51 1.71 9.46 -34.14
C SER A 51 2.04 8.12 -33.47
N GLU A 52 2.21 8.09 -32.15
CA GLU A 52 2.61 6.85 -31.44
C GLU A 52 1.43 6.17 -30.71
N ILE A 53 0.29 6.85 -30.64
CA ILE A 53 -0.90 6.39 -29.95
C ILE A 53 -1.44 5.08 -30.56
N ASN A 54 -1.40 4.01 -29.77
CA ASN A 54 -2.16 2.79 -30.01
C ASN A 54 -3.57 2.86 -29.39
N PHE A 55 -4.61 2.94 -30.23
CA PHE A 55 -6.01 2.95 -29.80
C PHE A 55 -6.53 1.59 -29.30
N GLU A 56 -5.72 0.53 -29.43
CA GLU A 56 -5.95 -0.79 -28.86
C GLU A 56 -5.30 -0.98 -27.48
N ASP A 57 -4.55 0.01 -26.98
CA ASP A 57 -3.99 -0.02 -25.62
C ASP A 57 -4.81 0.83 -24.63
N GLN A 58 -5.88 0.21 -24.11
CA GLN A 58 -6.76 0.84 -23.12
C GLN A 58 -6.17 0.86 -21.70
N CYS A 59 -4.99 0.26 -21.47
CA CYS A 59 -4.36 0.20 -20.14
C CYS A 59 -3.26 1.27 -20.01
N HIS A 60 -2.26 1.22 -20.87
CA HIS A 60 -1.06 2.06 -20.75
C HIS A 60 -1.22 3.39 -21.49
N HIS A 61 -1.72 3.37 -22.72
CA HIS A 61 -1.82 4.59 -23.52
C HIS A 61 -2.97 5.49 -23.05
N ILE A 62 -4.14 4.94 -22.70
CA ILE A 62 -5.20 5.74 -22.06
C ILE A 62 -4.69 6.39 -20.78
N ARG A 63 -3.91 5.67 -19.96
CA ARG A 63 -3.27 6.26 -18.79
C ARG A 63 -2.40 7.45 -19.16
N ARG A 64 -1.48 7.32 -20.12
CA ARG A 64 -0.62 8.42 -20.58
C ARG A 64 -1.44 9.61 -21.09
N VAL A 65 -2.47 9.38 -21.89
CA VAL A 65 -3.39 10.43 -22.38
C VAL A 65 -4.09 11.16 -21.22
N CYS A 66 -4.60 10.43 -20.24
CA CYS A 66 -5.27 11.02 -19.08
C CYS A 66 -4.30 11.84 -18.21
N ASP A 67 -3.07 11.37 -18.06
CA ASP A 67 -2.01 12.05 -17.31
C ASP A 67 -1.65 13.38 -18.01
N VAL A 68 -1.47 13.38 -19.33
CA VAL A 68 -1.25 14.61 -20.13
C VAL A 68 -2.45 15.56 -19.98
N MET A 69 -3.67 15.05 -20.20
CA MET A 69 -4.90 15.85 -20.16
C MET A 69 -5.07 16.57 -18.81
N GLN A 70 -4.97 15.84 -17.70
CA GLN A 70 -5.18 16.40 -16.37
C GLN A 70 -4.04 17.35 -15.97
N ASN A 71 -2.79 16.96 -16.19
CA ASN A 71 -1.63 17.78 -15.81
C ASN A 71 -1.59 19.10 -16.57
N MET A 72 -1.87 19.08 -17.87
CA MET A 72 -1.79 20.27 -18.71
C MET A 72 -2.98 21.21 -18.49
N ALA A 73 -4.19 20.66 -18.27
CA ALA A 73 -5.34 21.47 -17.85
C ALA A 73 -5.06 22.18 -16.51
N PHE A 74 -4.48 21.47 -15.54
CA PHE A 74 -4.11 22.04 -14.25
C PHE A 74 -3.01 23.10 -14.38
N TRP A 75 -1.95 22.82 -15.14
CA TRP A 75 -0.87 23.77 -15.36
C TRP A 75 -1.37 25.06 -16.01
N HIS A 76 -2.25 24.95 -17.01
CA HIS A 76 -2.90 26.12 -17.59
C HIS A 76 -3.74 26.88 -16.56
N LEU A 77 -4.54 26.19 -15.74
CA LEU A 77 -5.33 26.81 -14.68
C LEU A 77 -4.45 27.62 -13.70
N MET A 78 -3.27 27.12 -13.36
CA MET A 78 -2.35 27.77 -12.43
C MET A 78 -1.56 28.93 -13.08
N MET A 79 -1.08 28.76 -14.30
CA MET A 79 -0.05 29.62 -14.91
C MET A 79 -0.49 30.36 -16.19
N GLY A 80 -1.66 30.05 -16.76
CA GLY A 80 -2.13 30.63 -18.02
C GLY A 80 -1.28 30.25 -19.24
N HIS A 81 -0.58 29.10 -19.19
CA HIS A 81 0.32 28.69 -20.26
C HIS A 81 -0.45 28.17 -21.49
N GLU A 82 -0.41 28.89 -22.61
CA GLU A 82 -1.18 28.57 -23.83
C GLU A 82 -0.82 27.19 -24.43
N GLY A 83 0.46 26.84 -24.53
CA GLY A 83 0.85 25.52 -25.04
C GLY A 83 0.40 24.33 -24.17
N ALA A 84 0.01 24.58 -22.91
CA ALA A 84 -0.55 23.56 -22.06
C ALA A 84 -2.07 23.44 -22.26
N LEU A 85 -2.76 24.56 -22.53
CA LEU A 85 -4.15 24.52 -22.99
C LEU A 85 -4.26 23.68 -24.26
N ASP A 86 -3.47 24.00 -25.29
CA ASP A 86 -3.50 23.27 -26.57
C ASP A 86 -3.28 21.76 -26.40
N LEU A 87 -2.29 21.39 -25.59
CA LEU A 87 -1.97 19.99 -25.34
C LEU A 87 -3.08 19.29 -24.52
N ALA A 88 -3.69 19.97 -23.55
CA ALA A 88 -4.83 19.45 -22.80
C ALA A 88 -6.03 19.18 -23.72
N LEU A 89 -6.39 20.15 -24.58
CA LEU A 89 -7.47 20.01 -25.57
C LEU A 89 -7.18 18.85 -26.53
N ASN A 90 -5.94 18.74 -27.03
CA ASN A 90 -5.54 17.65 -27.93
C ASN A 90 -5.61 16.27 -27.24
N ALA A 91 -5.18 16.18 -25.98
CA ALA A 91 -5.28 14.95 -25.20
C ALA A 91 -6.75 14.54 -24.98
N THR A 92 -7.65 15.49 -24.67
CA THR A 92 -9.09 15.20 -24.52
C THR A 92 -9.70 14.68 -25.83
N ARG A 93 -9.43 15.36 -26.95
CA ARG A 93 -9.87 14.92 -28.29
C ARG A 93 -9.30 13.55 -28.64
N THR A 94 -8.06 13.25 -28.24
CA THR A 94 -7.43 11.96 -28.48
C THR A 94 -8.05 10.84 -27.64
N LEU A 95 -8.38 11.09 -26.37
CA LEU A 95 -9.11 10.13 -25.54
C LEU A 95 -10.46 9.76 -26.18
N MET A 96 -11.16 10.73 -26.79
CA MET A 96 -12.44 10.47 -27.46
C MET A 96 -12.33 9.55 -28.68
N LYS A 97 -11.17 9.49 -29.34
CA LYS A 97 -10.92 8.62 -30.51
C LYS A 97 -10.88 7.14 -30.15
N TYR A 98 -10.61 6.80 -28.89
CA TYR A 98 -10.67 5.40 -28.43
C TYR A 98 -12.08 4.85 -28.61
N PRO A 99 -12.25 3.64 -29.19
CA PRO A 99 -13.56 3.03 -29.36
C PRO A 99 -14.23 2.73 -28.01
N CYS A 100 -13.43 2.35 -27.02
CA CYS A 100 -13.82 2.14 -25.63
C CYS A 100 -12.68 2.56 -24.70
N TRP A 101 -13.01 2.99 -23.49
CA TRP A 101 -12.00 3.42 -22.52
C TRP A 101 -11.49 2.33 -21.59
N ASP A 102 -12.00 1.11 -21.73
CA ASP A 102 -11.55 -0.03 -20.91
C ASP A 102 -11.45 -1.31 -21.76
N PHE A 103 -10.84 -2.33 -21.18
CA PHE A 103 -10.52 -3.58 -21.84
C PHE A 103 -11.23 -4.80 -21.25
N PHE A 104 -12.05 -4.65 -20.21
CA PHE A 104 -12.92 -5.73 -19.75
C PHE A 104 -14.26 -5.71 -20.49
N LEU A 105 -14.80 -6.90 -20.76
CA LEU A 105 -16.09 -7.11 -21.40
C LEU A 105 -16.98 -8.04 -20.58
N SER A 106 -18.29 -7.86 -20.70
CA SER A 106 -19.33 -8.84 -20.34
C SER A 106 -20.44 -8.75 -21.38
N ASP A 107 -20.79 -9.86 -22.03
CA ASP A 107 -21.72 -9.88 -23.18
C ASP A 107 -21.40 -8.83 -24.24
N SER A 108 -20.12 -8.68 -24.60
CA SER A 108 -19.60 -7.66 -25.54
C SER A 108 -19.78 -6.20 -25.09
N LYS A 109 -20.30 -5.93 -23.88
CA LYS A 109 -20.37 -4.59 -23.29
C LYS A 109 -19.11 -4.31 -22.49
N VAL A 110 -18.63 -3.07 -22.56
CA VAL A 110 -17.41 -2.63 -21.86
C VAL A 110 -17.68 -2.46 -20.38
N LEU A 111 -16.75 -2.96 -19.57
CA LEU A 111 -16.74 -2.82 -18.12
C LEU A 111 -15.63 -1.85 -17.73
N GLY A 112 -15.99 -0.76 -17.05
CA GLY A 112 -15.05 0.22 -16.52
C GLY A 112 -14.44 -0.24 -15.20
N VAL A 113 -13.14 -0.53 -15.20
CA VAL A 113 -12.40 -0.95 -14.00
C VAL A 113 -11.07 -0.22 -13.82
N GLN A 114 -10.48 0.27 -14.92
CA GLN A 114 -9.18 0.95 -14.90
C GLN A 114 -9.16 2.17 -15.82
N GLY A 115 -9.29 1.95 -17.13
CA GLY A 115 -9.14 3.01 -18.12
C GLY A 115 -10.37 3.94 -18.16
N ALA A 116 -11.58 3.38 -18.11
CA ALA A 116 -12.82 4.17 -18.09
C ALA A 116 -12.94 5.08 -16.85
N PRO A 117 -12.76 4.60 -15.61
CA PRO A 117 -12.81 5.49 -14.45
C PRO A 117 -11.72 6.57 -14.48
N ARG A 118 -10.50 6.23 -14.93
CA ARG A 118 -9.43 7.21 -15.09
C ARG A 118 -9.78 8.29 -16.13
N GLY A 119 -10.28 7.87 -17.29
CA GLY A 119 -10.74 8.78 -18.34
C GLY A 119 -11.85 9.70 -17.87
N ALA A 120 -12.81 9.16 -17.12
CA ALA A 120 -13.92 9.91 -16.53
C ALA A 120 -13.43 10.99 -15.56
N ILE A 121 -12.54 10.66 -14.62
CA ILE A 121 -11.96 11.62 -13.65
C ILE A 121 -11.16 12.70 -14.37
N ALA A 122 -10.31 12.32 -15.31
CA ALA A 122 -9.43 13.24 -15.99
C ALA A 122 -10.21 14.19 -16.92
N MET A 123 -11.24 13.69 -17.62
CA MET A 123 -12.12 14.51 -18.46
C MET A 123 -13.00 15.44 -17.62
N ALA A 124 -13.57 14.95 -16.50
CA ALA A 124 -14.29 15.80 -15.54
C ALA A 124 -13.42 16.94 -15.01
N SER A 125 -12.15 16.64 -14.67
CA SER A 125 -11.18 17.64 -14.24
C SER A 125 -10.89 18.67 -15.34
N ALA A 126 -10.67 18.22 -16.58
CA ALA A 126 -10.40 19.13 -17.70
C ALA A 126 -11.59 20.06 -18.00
N ILE A 127 -12.82 19.53 -17.99
CA ILE A 127 -14.04 20.35 -18.15
C ILE A 127 -14.12 21.43 -17.05
N ASP A 128 -13.89 21.04 -15.80
CA ASP A 128 -14.00 21.95 -14.65
C ASP A 128 -12.90 23.02 -14.64
N TRP A 129 -11.66 22.63 -14.95
CA TRP A 129 -10.49 23.51 -14.84
C TRP A 129 -10.29 24.42 -16.05
N LEU A 130 -10.69 23.98 -17.25
CA LEU A 130 -10.61 24.83 -18.44
C LEU A 130 -11.84 25.74 -18.57
N GLY A 131 -12.98 25.37 -17.97
CA GLY A 131 -14.18 26.20 -17.94
C GLY A 131 -14.57 26.72 -19.32
N ASP A 132 -14.79 28.03 -19.44
CA ASP A 132 -15.25 28.69 -20.67
C ASP A 132 -14.19 28.80 -21.77
N LEU A 133 -12.98 28.28 -21.54
CA LEU A 133 -11.98 28.12 -22.59
C LEU A 133 -12.29 26.92 -23.51
N VAL A 134 -13.12 25.99 -23.04
CA VAL A 134 -13.67 24.91 -23.88
C VAL A 134 -14.89 25.45 -24.59
N ASP A 135 -14.92 25.30 -25.92
CA ASP A 135 -16.08 25.64 -26.72
C ASP A 135 -17.34 24.94 -26.17
N PRO A 136 -18.48 25.63 -26.01
CA PRO A 136 -19.67 25.03 -25.41
C PRO A 136 -20.17 23.78 -26.13
N GLN A 137 -20.09 23.73 -27.46
CA GLN A 137 -20.49 22.55 -28.22
C GLN A 137 -19.50 21.41 -27.98
N GLU A 138 -18.20 21.70 -28.05
CA GLU A 138 -17.15 20.73 -27.75
C GLU A 138 -17.27 20.17 -26.32
N ARG A 139 -17.60 21.02 -25.34
CA ARG A 139 -17.85 20.59 -23.95
C ARG A 139 -18.99 19.57 -23.87
N GLN A 140 -20.08 19.76 -24.61
CA GLN A 140 -21.17 18.79 -24.64
C GLN A 140 -20.76 17.47 -25.32
N GLU A 141 -19.91 17.52 -26.34
CA GLU A 141 -19.33 16.31 -26.97
C GLU A 141 -18.46 15.52 -25.97
N TRP A 142 -17.66 16.23 -25.17
CA TRP A 142 -16.84 15.62 -24.11
C TRP A 142 -17.73 14.98 -23.03
N LEU A 143 -18.75 15.70 -22.55
CA LEU A 143 -19.71 15.17 -21.59
C LEU A 143 -20.43 13.92 -22.13
N GLN A 144 -20.81 13.91 -23.41
CA GLN A 144 -21.41 12.74 -24.04
C GLN A 144 -20.45 11.55 -24.14
N ALA A 145 -19.17 11.80 -24.43
CA ALA A 145 -18.14 10.75 -24.39
C ALA A 145 -17.95 10.21 -22.96
N MET A 146 -17.95 11.08 -21.96
CA MET A 146 -17.85 10.70 -20.55
C MET A 146 -19.06 9.87 -20.10
N ILE A 147 -20.28 10.20 -20.52
CA ILE A 147 -21.50 9.42 -20.29
C ILE A 147 -21.33 7.99 -20.84
N THR A 148 -20.98 7.87 -22.13
CA THR A 148 -21.03 6.60 -22.86
C THR A 148 -19.80 5.70 -22.66
N LYS A 149 -18.62 6.29 -22.45
CA LYS A 149 -17.35 5.55 -22.33
C LYS A 149 -16.76 5.56 -20.92
N GLY A 150 -17.26 6.44 -20.04
CA GLY A 150 -16.88 6.53 -18.62
C GLY A 150 -17.97 5.99 -17.70
N CYS A 151 -19.07 6.75 -17.55
CA CYS A 151 -20.14 6.47 -16.60
C CYS A 151 -20.82 5.11 -16.86
N GLU A 152 -21.29 4.86 -18.08
CA GLU A 152 -21.98 3.61 -18.43
C GLU A 152 -21.12 2.36 -18.12
N PRO A 153 -19.84 2.27 -18.55
CA PRO A 153 -18.97 1.16 -18.18
C PRO A 153 -18.69 1.05 -16.66
N CYS A 154 -18.48 2.16 -15.96
CA CYS A 154 -18.28 2.15 -14.50
C CYS A 154 -19.53 1.64 -13.78
N PHE A 155 -20.71 2.13 -14.16
CA PHE A 155 -21.99 1.68 -13.63
C PHE A 155 -22.20 0.19 -13.88
N LEU A 156 -21.98 -0.29 -15.11
CA LEU A 156 -22.16 -1.71 -15.45
C LEU A 156 -21.24 -2.62 -14.62
N SER A 157 -20.00 -2.19 -14.37
CA SER A 157 -19.06 -2.94 -13.53
C SER A 157 -19.54 -3.02 -12.09
N LEU A 158 -19.96 -1.88 -11.51
CA LEU A 158 -20.52 -1.82 -10.15
C LEU A 158 -21.82 -2.61 -10.04
N HIS A 159 -22.65 -2.59 -11.07
CA HIS A 159 -23.87 -3.39 -11.16
C HIS A 159 -23.54 -4.89 -11.10
N HIS A 160 -22.59 -5.37 -11.89
CA HIS A 160 -22.14 -6.76 -11.81
C HIS A 160 -21.54 -7.10 -10.44
N ILE A 161 -20.76 -6.20 -9.83
CA ILE A 161 -20.21 -6.41 -8.48
C ILE A 161 -21.36 -6.55 -7.46
N ARG A 162 -22.38 -5.69 -7.54
CA ARG A 162 -23.55 -5.75 -6.65
C ARG A 162 -24.43 -6.97 -6.90
N TYR A 163 -24.58 -7.38 -8.15
CA TYR A 163 -25.43 -8.49 -8.60
C TYR A 163 -24.62 -9.53 -9.38
N PRO A 164 -23.70 -10.27 -8.70
CA PRO A 164 -22.74 -11.15 -9.37
C PRO A 164 -23.39 -12.28 -10.16
N ARG A 165 -24.62 -12.67 -9.82
CA ARG A 165 -25.38 -13.72 -10.53
C ARG A 165 -25.94 -13.27 -11.87
N GLU A 166 -25.96 -11.97 -12.14
CA GLU A 166 -26.42 -11.40 -13.41
C GLU A 166 -25.27 -11.24 -14.41
N ALA A 167 -24.02 -11.36 -13.97
CA ALA A 167 -22.86 -11.33 -14.84
C ALA A 167 -22.65 -12.70 -15.52
N THR A 168 -22.55 -12.69 -16.85
CA THR A 168 -22.45 -13.92 -17.65
C THR A 168 -21.02 -14.47 -17.75
N ASN A 169 -20.01 -13.60 -17.77
CA ASN A 169 -18.58 -13.84 -17.52
C ASN A 169 -17.82 -12.52 -17.75
N TRP A 170 -16.74 -12.25 -17.01
CA TRP A 170 -15.85 -11.12 -17.33
C TRP A 170 -14.70 -11.60 -18.22
N GLU A 171 -14.54 -10.95 -19.38
CA GLU A 171 -13.54 -11.33 -20.37
C GLU A 171 -12.63 -10.16 -20.72
N ILE A 172 -11.45 -10.45 -21.27
CA ILE A 172 -10.57 -9.41 -21.82
C ILE A 172 -10.95 -9.18 -23.28
N ASN A 173 -11.13 -7.92 -23.65
CA ASN A 173 -11.46 -7.49 -25.00
C ASN A 173 -10.40 -8.02 -25.99
N PRO A 174 -10.78 -8.89 -26.96
CA PRO A 174 -9.82 -9.45 -27.93
C PRO A 174 -9.12 -8.42 -28.81
N LYS A 175 -9.66 -7.19 -28.90
CA LYS A 175 -9.06 -6.07 -29.61
C LYS A 175 -8.11 -5.25 -28.73
N SER A 176 -7.95 -5.60 -27.46
CA SER A 176 -7.01 -4.93 -26.57
C SER A 176 -5.64 -5.59 -26.66
N VAL A 177 -4.57 -4.80 -26.56
CA VAL A 177 -3.22 -5.35 -26.35
C VAL A 177 -3.12 -6.18 -25.06
N MET A 178 -4.01 -5.91 -24.09
CA MET A 178 -4.11 -6.68 -22.85
C MET A 178 -4.54 -8.12 -23.08
N TYR A 179 -5.25 -8.41 -24.18
CA TYR A 179 -5.68 -9.77 -24.51
C TYR A 179 -4.48 -10.70 -24.64
N ALA A 180 -3.50 -10.35 -25.49
CA ALA A 180 -2.31 -11.16 -25.68
C ALA A 180 -1.53 -11.36 -24.36
N GLN A 181 -1.38 -10.29 -23.56
CA GLN A 181 -0.69 -10.35 -22.28
C GLN A 181 -1.39 -11.26 -21.27
N ARG A 182 -2.72 -11.18 -21.17
CA ARG A 182 -3.52 -11.97 -20.24
C ARG A 182 -3.81 -13.38 -20.76
N SER A 183 -3.77 -13.63 -22.07
CA SER A 183 -3.86 -14.97 -22.65
C SER A 183 -2.60 -15.81 -22.40
N ALA A 184 -1.43 -15.17 -22.24
CA ALA A 184 -0.21 -15.87 -21.83
C ALA A 184 -0.33 -16.44 -20.39
N TYR A 185 -1.10 -15.77 -19.54
CA TYR A 185 -1.32 -16.11 -18.13
C TYR A 185 -2.81 -15.97 -17.77
N PRO A 186 -3.66 -16.92 -18.22
CA PRO A 186 -5.10 -16.78 -18.09
C PRO A 186 -5.52 -16.78 -16.62
N HIS A 187 -6.14 -15.70 -16.18
CA HIS A 187 -6.85 -15.67 -14.91
C HIS A 187 -8.21 -16.34 -15.05
N ASP A 188 -8.68 -16.97 -13.98
CA ASP A 188 -10.07 -17.38 -13.89
C ASP A 188 -10.93 -16.17 -13.48
N ASN A 189 -11.72 -15.66 -14.41
CA ASN A 189 -12.59 -14.51 -14.19
C ASN A 189 -14.03 -14.89 -13.85
N ALA A 190 -14.36 -16.18 -13.74
CA ALA A 190 -15.75 -16.63 -13.57
C ALA A 190 -16.41 -16.04 -12.31
N ARG A 191 -15.63 -15.84 -11.24
CA ARG A 191 -16.09 -15.26 -9.96
C ARG A 191 -15.63 -13.82 -9.75
N ARG A 192 -15.10 -13.15 -10.77
CA ARG A 192 -14.53 -11.80 -10.64
C ARG A 192 -15.49 -10.79 -9.98
N PRO A 193 -16.80 -10.74 -10.33
CA PRO A 193 -17.74 -9.83 -9.68
C PRO A 193 -17.96 -10.13 -8.19
N GLU A 194 -18.08 -11.41 -7.82
CA GLU A 194 -18.27 -11.87 -6.44
C GLU A 194 -17.06 -11.51 -5.57
N ILE A 195 -15.86 -11.81 -6.06
CA ILE A 195 -14.60 -11.54 -5.36
C ILE A 195 -14.39 -10.04 -5.16
N THR A 196 -14.77 -9.23 -6.15
CA THR A 196 -14.51 -7.78 -6.13
C THR A 196 -15.37 -7.03 -5.10
N GLN A 197 -16.43 -7.64 -4.57
CA GLN A 197 -17.34 -7.00 -3.61
C GLN A 197 -16.62 -6.40 -2.39
N ASN A 198 -15.58 -7.07 -1.91
CA ASN A 198 -14.88 -6.73 -0.66
C ASN A 198 -13.40 -6.42 -0.90
N THR A 199 -13.06 -5.84 -2.05
CA THR A 199 -11.66 -5.50 -2.41
C THR A 199 -11.54 -4.09 -2.98
N ASN A 200 -10.34 -3.53 -2.95
CA ASN A 200 -9.99 -2.22 -3.50
C ASN A 200 -10.40 -2.03 -4.96
N LEU A 201 -10.57 -3.11 -5.72
CA LEU A 201 -10.85 -3.10 -7.15
C LEU A 201 -12.16 -2.37 -7.52
N ARG A 202 -13.09 -2.20 -6.56
CA ARG A 202 -14.30 -1.40 -6.75
C ARG A 202 -14.10 0.11 -6.60
N ALA A 203 -12.96 0.56 -6.06
CA ALA A 203 -12.70 1.96 -5.73
C ALA A 203 -12.59 2.85 -6.99
N ALA A 204 -11.88 2.38 -8.01
CA ALA A 204 -11.75 3.09 -9.29
C ALA A 204 -13.11 3.32 -9.98
N PRO A 205 -13.91 2.27 -10.28
CA PRO A 205 -15.22 2.49 -10.91
C PRO A 205 -16.17 3.33 -10.06
N THR A 206 -16.11 3.19 -8.73
CA THR A 206 -16.90 4.03 -7.80
C THR A 206 -16.54 5.50 -7.96
N SER A 207 -15.26 5.86 -7.82
CA SER A 207 -14.81 7.25 -7.95
C SER A 207 -15.05 7.81 -9.35
N GLY A 208 -14.78 7.04 -10.40
CA GLY A 208 -15.05 7.41 -11.78
C GLY A 208 -16.51 7.75 -12.03
N LEU A 209 -17.44 6.92 -11.58
CA LEU A 209 -18.88 7.17 -11.73
C LEU A 209 -19.31 8.42 -10.98
N CYS A 210 -18.92 8.58 -9.71
CA CYS A 210 -19.41 9.66 -8.87
C CYS A 210 -18.84 11.03 -9.26
N ILE A 211 -17.55 11.10 -9.61
CA ILE A 211 -16.90 12.33 -10.06
C ILE A 211 -17.46 12.76 -11.43
N ALA A 212 -17.69 11.82 -12.34
CA ALA A 212 -18.28 12.13 -13.64
C ALA A 212 -19.76 12.54 -13.52
N ALA A 213 -20.56 11.87 -12.67
CA ALA A 213 -21.93 12.28 -12.39
C ALA A 213 -21.99 13.70 -11.82
N ALA A 214 -21.08 14.05 -10.90
CA ALA A 214 -20.93 15.39 -10.37
C ALA A 214 -20.59 16.43 -11.45
N ALA A 215 -19.64 16.14 -12.34
CA ALA A 215 -19.32 17.02 -13.46
C ALA A 215 -20.50 17.20 -14.44
N ILE A 216 -21.20 16.12 -14.80
CA ILE A 216 -22.40 16.17 -15.65
C ILE A 216 -23.47 17.05 -15.00
N ASN A 217 -23.70 16.90 -13.70
CA ASN A 217 -24.68 17.72 -12.99
C ASN A 217 -24.36 19.22 -13.04
N ILE A 218 -23.09 19.60 -13.07
CA ILE A 218 -22.64 21.00 -13.10
C ILE A 218 -22.64 21.57 -14.54
N TYR A 219 -22.23 20.77 -15.53
CA TYR A 219 -21.81 21.27 -16.84
C TYR A 219 -22.65 20.81 -18.04
N ALA A 220 -23.49 19.77 -17.89
CA ALA A 220 -24.33 19.30 -18.98
C ALA A 220 -25.60 20.14 -19.13
N ASP A 221 -25.96 20.44 -20.37
CA ASP A 221 -27.22 21.14 -20.67
C ASP A 221 -28.43 20.25 -20.36
N GLN A 222 -28.25 18.93 -20.53
CA GLN A 222 -29.25 17.92 -20.27
C GLN A 222 -28.64 16.78 -19.47
N LYS A 223 -29.31 16.37 -18.40
CA LYS A 223 -28.89 15.24 -17.59
C LYS A 223 -29.32 13.93 -18.27
N PRO A 224 -28.48 12.89 -18.26
CA PRO A 224 -28.85 11.57 -18.78
C PRO A 224 -30.01 11.00 -17.96
N VAL A 225 -30.88 10.22 -18.60
CA VAL A 225 -32.05 9.61 -17.94
C VAL A 225 -31.63 8.59 -16.88
N GLU A 226 -30.41 8.07 -16.99
CA GLU A 226 -29.79 7.12 -16.07
C GLU A 226 -29.23 7.78 -14.81
N MET A 227 -29.18 9.12 -14.73
CA MET A 227 -28.54 9.84 -13.62
C MET A 227 -29.02 9.37 -12.25
N GLU A 228 -30.33 9.19 -12.05
CA GLU A 228 -30.86 8.72 -10.76
C GLU A 228 -30.32 7.32 -10.38
N SER A 229 -30.22 6.41 -11.35
CA SER A 229 -29.65 5.07 -11.11
C SER A 229 -28.15 5.12 -10.80
N TRP A 230 -27.42 6.06 -11.41
CA TRP A 230 -26.00 6.25 -11.11
C TRP A 230 -25.78 6.78 -9.70
N LEU A 231 -26.63 7.72 -9.24
CA LEU A 231 -26.56 8.24 -7.88
C LEU A 231 -26.90 7.17 -6.84
N GLU A 232 -27.91 6.35 -7.10
CA GLU A 232 -28.25 5.19 -6.25
C GLU A 232 -27.07 4.20 -6.15
N MET A 233 -26.42 3.92 -7.29
CA MET A 233 -25.24 3.07 -7.32
C MET A 233 -24.06 3.69 -6.57
N CYS A 234 -23.81 5.00 -6.75
CA CYS A 234 -22.79 5.76 -6.03
C CYS A 234 -22.96 5.66 -4.51
N THR A 235 -24.15 5.94 -4.00
CA THR A 235 -24.44 5.82 -2.56
C THR A 235 -24.25 4.39 -2.09
N THR A 236 -24.84 3.42 -2.78
CA THR A 236 -24.75 2.00 -2.38
C THR A 236 -23.31 1.50 -2.36
N THR A 237 -22.51 1.86 -3.37
CA THR A 237 -21.13 1.38 -3.46
C THR A 237 -20.23 2.04 -2.43
N LEU A 238 -20.39 3.34 -2.18
CA LEU A 238 -19.61 4.07 -1.18
C LEU A 238 -19.90 3.55 0.23
N THR A 239 -21.18 3.34 0.58
CA THR A 239 -21.55 2.72 1.86
C THR A 239 -21.00 1.29 1.98
N ALA A 240 -21.03 0.49 0.92
CA ALA A 240 -20.47 -0.86 0.97
C ALA A 240 -18.94 -0.88 1.11
N MET A 241 -18.22 0.17 0.66
CA MET A 241 -16.78 0.30 0.87
C MET A 241 -16.41 0.64 2.33
N GLU A 242 -17.33 1.21 3.11
CA GLU A 242 -17.14 1.42 4.57
C GLU A 242 -16.78 0.11 5.27
N ALA A 243 -17.44 -1.00 4.91
CA ALA A 243 -17.25 -2.31 5.51
C ALA A 243 -15.85 -2.93 5.28
N MET A 244 -15.02 -2.30 4.44
CA MET A 244 -13.65 -2.73 4.18
C MET A 244 -12.63 -2.11 5.14
N TYR A 245 -13.06 -1.15 5.96
CA TYR A 245 -12.25 -0.54 7.01
C TYR A 245 -12.60 -1.19 8.35
N VAL A 246 -11.58 -1.42 9.16
CA VAL A 246 -11.78 -1.80 10.57
C VAL A 246 -12.03 -0.54 11.42
N PRO A 247 -12.58 -0.68 12.65
CA PRO A 247 -13.05 0.48 13.43
C PRO A 247 -12.00 1.56 13.72
N ASP A 248 -10.72 1.20 13.88
CA ASP A 248 -9.60 2.13 14.01
C ASP A 248 -9.24 2.90 12.71
N GLY A 249 -9.94 2.63 11.61
CA GLY A 249 -9.72 3.25 10.30
C GLY A 249 -8.64 2.57 9.45
N ALA A 250 -8.01 1.50 9.93
CA ALA A 250 -7.00 0.77 9.17
C ALA A 250 -7.58 -0.01 7.98
N TYR A 251 -6.72 -0.29 6.99
CA TYR A 251 -7.09 -0.97 5.75
C TYR A 251 -6.20 -2.20 5.50
N GLY A 252 -6.83 -3.35 5.25
CA GLY A 252 -6.17 -4.65 5.31
C GLY A 252 -5.27 -5.02 4.13
N GLU A 253 -5.40 -4.37 2.97
CA GLU A 253 -4.64 -4.72 1.75
C GLU A 253 -3.25 -4.06 1.65
N GLY A 254 -2.75 -3.50 2.76
CA GLY A 254 -1.50 -2.75 2.80
C GLY A 254 -1.67 -1.26 2.55
N VAL A 255 -0.71 -0.46 3.01
CA VAL A 255 -0.82 1.00 3.06
C VAL A 255 -0.96 1.66 1.69
N ASN A 256 -0.34 1.08 0.65
CA ASN A 256 -0.41 1.62 -0.71
C ASN A 256 -1.81 1.46 -1.31
N TYR A 257 -2.44 0.32 -1.06
CA TYR A 257 -3.82 0.07 -1.47
C TYR A 257 -4.82 0.79 -0.57
N GLY A 258 -4.52 0.94 0.72
CA GLY A 258 -5.25 1.81 1.63
C GLY A 258 -5.31 3.24 1.09
N ASN A 259 -4.16 3.83 0.74
CA ASN A 259 -4.11 5.19 0.17
C ASN A 259 -4.92 5.31 -1.13
N TYR A 260 -4.73 4.40 -2.08
CA TYR A 260 -5.47 4.40 -3.34
C TYR A 260 -6.99 4.32 -3.13
N THR A 261 -7.44 3.42 -2.25
CA THR A 261 -8.85 3.22 -1.96
C THR A 261 -9.44 4.43 -1.25
N SER A 262 -8.77 4.94 -0.22
CA SER A 262 -9.21 6.11 0.54
C SER A 262 -9.27 7.36 -0.35
N GLU A 263 -8.28 7.59 -1.21
CA GLU A 263 -8.27 8.69 -2.17
C GLU A 263 -9.46 8.65 -3.13
N SER A 264 -9.77 7.47 -3.66
CA SER A 264 -10.94 7.27 -4.52
C SER A 264 -12.25 7.63 -3.82
N ILE A 265 -12.41 7.23 -2.56
CA ILE A 265 -13.63 7.45 -1.78
C ILE A 265 -13.80 8.93 -1.43
N PHE A 266 -12.80 9.56 -0.80
CA PHE A 266 -12.97 10.93 -0.32
C PHE A 266 -13.14 11.92 -1.49
N MET A 267 -12.43 11.71 -2.62
CA MET A 267 -12.63 12.54 -3.81
C MET A 267 -14.04 12.41 -4.37
N ALA A 268 -14.63 11.20 -4.37
CA ALA A 268 -16.02 11.00 -4.78
C ALA A 268 -16.98 11.76 -3.86
N ILE A 269 -16.78 11.68 -2.53
CA ILE A 269 -17.58 12.40 -1.54
C ILE A 269 -17.50 13.92 -1.78
N VAL A 270 -16.29 14.46 -1.95
CA VAL A 270 -16.08 15.90 -2.21
C VAL A 270 -16.80 16.34 -3.49
N ALA A 271 -16.66 15.58 -4.58
CA ALA A 271 -17.29 15.93 -5.86
C ALA A 271 -18.83 15.91 -5.79
N LEU A 272 -19.41 14.90 -5.13
CA LEU A 272 -20.86 14.81 -4.92
C LEU A 272 -21.37 15.97 -4.04
N ARG A 273 -20.69 16.25 -2.93
CA ARG A 273 -21.03 17.35 -2.01
C ARG A 273 -21.03 18.69 -2.73
N ARG A 274 -19.96 18.99 -3.48
CA ARG A 274 -19.79 20.29 -4.16
C ARG A 274 -20.67 20.48 -5.38
N SER A 275 -21.03 19.40 -6.07
CA SER A 275 -21.96 19.46 -7.21
C SER A 275 -23.43 19.61 -6.80
N GLY A 276 -23.75 19.53 -5.51
CA GLY A 276 -25.14 19.60 -5.02
C GLY A 276 -25.94 18.31 -5.26
N LEU A 277 -25.26 17.19 -5.53
CA LEU A 277 -25.89 15.88 -5.68
C LEU A 277 -26.11 15.15 -4.34
N GLY A 278 -25.63 15.76 -3.24
CA GLY A 278 -25.79 15.25 -1.88
C GLY A 278 -24.48 14.74 -1.31
N GLU A 279 -24.53 14.36 -0.04
CA GLU A 279 -23.41 13.81 0.71
C GLU A 279 -23.75 12.38 1.12
N PRO A 280 -23.08 11.36 0.55
CA PRO A 280 -23.29 9.98 0.95
C PRO A 280 -22.89 9.80 2.42
N GLU A 281 -23.74 9.13 3.20
CA GLU A 281 -23.40 8.71 4.56
C GLU A 281 -22.36 7.58 4.50
N VAL A 282 -21.08 7.93 4.71
CA VAL A 282 -19.94 7.01 4.74
C VAL A 282 -19.18 7.25 6.04
N ASN A 283 -19.28 6.31 6.99
CA ASN A 283 -18.76 6.47 8.35
C ASN A 283 -17.35 5.86 8.53
N ILE A 284 -16.45 6.11 7.57
CA ILE A 284 -15.04 5.73 7.73
C ILE A 284 -14.40 6.61 8.80
N ASN A 285 -13.64 5.99 9.72
CA ASN A 285 -12.81 6.73 10.68
C ASN A 285 -11.61 7.36 9.96
N TRP A 286 -11.81 8.53 9.35
CA TRP A 286 -10.80 9.22 8.54
C TRP A 286 -9.58 9.69 9.34
N LEU A 287 -9.77 10.13 10.57
CA LEU A 287 -8.67 10.43 11.51
C LEU A 287 -7.84 9.18 11.79
N GLY A 288 -8.52 8.06 12.07
CA GLY A 288 -7.91 6.75 12.25
C GLY A 288 -7.17 6.27 11.01
N ASN A 289 -7.71 6.50 9.81
CA ASN A 289 -7.07 6.13 8.55
C ASN A 289 -5.80 6.94 8.27
N ALA A 290 -5.79 8.26 8.56
CA ALA A 290 -4.58 9.06 8.50
C ALA A 290 -3.54 8.59 9.53
N ASN A 291 -3.99 8.24 10.75
CA ASN A 291 -3.12 7.68 11.79
C ASN A 291 -2.55 6.30 11.41
N TYR A 292 -3.34 5.46 10.74
CA TYR A 292 -2.89 4.19 10.15
C TYR A 292 -1.73 4.44 9.16
N MET A 293 -1.88 5.38 8.22
CA MET A 293 -0.81 5.69 7.26
C MET A 293 0.46 6.21 7.94
N LEU A 294 0.31 7.05 8.97
CA LEU A 294 1.42 7.53 9.78
C LEU A 294 2.15 6.35 10.47
N ASN A 295 1.41 5.45 11.13
CA ASN A 295 2.01 4.29 11.81
C ASN A 295 2.62 3.26 10.85
N MET A 296 2.20 3.24 9.60
CA MET A 296 2.83 2.44 8.54
C MET A 296 4.06 3.11 7.90
N ALA A 297 4.32 4.39 8.19
CA ALA A 297 5.52 5.08 7.69
C ALA A 297 6.79 4.52 8.36
N MET A 298 7.81 4.26 7.54
CA MET A 298 9.09 3.66 7.93
C MET A 298 10.27 4.40 7.25
N PRO A 299 10.45 5.71 7.47
CA PRO A 299 11.52 6.47 6.81
C PRO A 299 12.90 5.86 7.05
N THR A 300 13.78 6.01 6.04
CA THR A 300 15.18 5.59 6.02
C THR A 300 16.03 6.68 5.40
N ASN A 301 17.36 6.63 5.55
CA ASN A 301 18.27 7.61 4.93
C ASN A 301 18.18 7.58 3.40
N LEU A 302 17.98 6.39 2.83
CA LEU A 302 17.90 6.19 1.38
C LEU A 302 16.50 6.47 0.81
N ASN A 303 15.44 6.28 1.61
CA ASN A 303 14.07 6.62 1.22
C ASN A 303 13.33 7.21 2.43
N PRO A 304 13.14 8.55 2.49
CA PRO A 304 12.45 9.21 3.59
C PRO A 304 10.94 8.93 3.60
N TYR A 305 10.41 8.25 2.59
CA TYR A 305 8.98 7.96 2.46
C TYR A 305 8.70 6.47 2.37
N GLU A 306 9.65 5.65 2.80
CA GLU A 306 9.44 4.22 2.88
C GLU A 306 8.29 3.89 3.84
N VAL A 307 7.65 2.76 3.59
CA VAL A 307 6.58 2.20 4.42
C VAL A 307 6.92 0.78 4.83
N ILE A 308 6.30 0.32 5.91
CA ILE A 308 6.32 -1.10 6.29
C ILE A 308 5.73 -1.92 5.14
N ASN A 309 6.48 -2.90 4.63
CA ASN A 309 6.13 -3.66 3.43
C ASN A 309 5.26 -4.89 3.72
N ILE A 310 4.17 -4.70 4.47
CA ILE A 310 3.12 -5.72 4.63
C ILE A 310 2.22 -5.72 3.39
N GLY A 311 2.02 -6.89 2.80
CA GLY A 311 1.35 -7.05 1.50
C GLY A 311 2.12 -6.40 0.35
N ASP A 312 1.42 -6.03 -0.71
CA ASP A 312 1.99 -5.35 -1.88
C ASP A 312 2.31 -3.85 -1.59
N ALA A 313 3.17 -3.62 -0.60
CA ALA A 313 3.64 -2.30 -0.17
C ALA A 313 5.17 -2.19 -0.25
N GLY A 314 5.68 -0.97 -0.30
CA GLY A 314 7.11 -0.68 -0.25
C GLY A 314 7.75 -0.30 -1.59
N ARG A 315 8.89 0.37 -1.45
CA ARG A 315 9.74 1.07 -2.42
C ARG A 315 9.40 1.11 -3.93
N HIS A 316 9.16 2.34 -4.41
CA HIS A 316 9.78 2.85 -5.65
C HIS A 316 10.79 3.97 -5.37
N ARG A 317 11.98 3.89 -5.97
CA ARG A 317 13.12 4.80 -5.74
C ARG A 317 13.17 5.89 -6.81
N GLY A 318 13.13 7.15 -6.37
CA GLY A 318 13.35 8.34 -7.18
C GLY A 318 12.32 9.44 -6.89
N HIS A 319 12.76 10.57 -6.36
CA HIS A 319 12.00 11.84 -6.33
C HIS A 319 11.84 12.47 -7.72
N ALA A 320 12.50 11.92 -8.74
CA ALA A 320 12.39 12.40 -10.11
C ALA A 320 11.13 11.79 -10.77
N VAL A 321 10.02 12.51 -10.58
CA VAL A 321 9.17 13.02 -11.66
C VAL A 321 9.02 12.12 -12.88
N PHE A 322 7.79 11.65 -13.14
CA PHE A 322 7.13 11.33 -14.43
C PHE A 322 7.92 10.70 -15.61
N GLN A 323 9.17 10.29 -15.42
CA GLN A 323 10.11 9.87 -16.47
C GLN A 323 10.63 8.45 -16.24
N HIS A 324 10.13 7.70 -15.26
CA HIS A 324 10.39 6.26 -15.28
C HIS A 324 9.45 5.60 -16.29
N PRO A 325 9.95 4.83 -17.27
CA PRO A 325 9.12 4.08 -18.22
C PRO A 325 8.16 3.08 -17.53
N ASP A 326 8.25 2.91 -16.21
CA ASP A 326 7.57 1.87 -15.43
C ASP A 326 6.79 2.39 -14.20
N GLY A 327 6.71 3.71 -13.91
CA GLY A 327 6.01 4.15 -12.68
C GLY A 327 5.90 5.66 -12.43
N ARG A 328 4.83 6.06 -11.71
CA ARG A 328 4.65 7.41 -11.13
C ARG A 328 5.46 7.52 -9.84
N ALA A 329 5.82 8.75 -9.46
CA ALA A 329 6.26 9.04 -8.11
C ALA A 329 5.17 8.62 -7.10
N GLU A 330 5.58 7.97 -6.02
CA GLU A 330 4.66 7.60 -4.95
C GLU A 330 4.20 8.87 -4.22
N SER A 331 2.89 8.99 -3.99
CA SER A 331 2.26 10.09 -3.26
C SER A 331 1.18 9.52 -2.36
N ARG A 332 1.17 9.95 -1.09
CA ARG A 332 0.14 9.65 -0.09
C ARG A 332 -0.34 10.91 0.61
N SER A 333 -0.08 12.09 0.04
CA SER A 333 -0.25 13.37 0.74
C SER A 333 -1.64 14.00 0.57
N ALA A 334 -2.42 13.59 -0.44
CA ALA A 334 -3.75 14.16 -0.69
C ALA A 334 -4.75 13.85 0.43
N LEU A 335 -4.86 12.58 0.84
CA LEU A 335 -5.73 12.18 1.94
C LEU A 335 -5.41 12.92 3.25
N PRO A 336 -4.18 12.89 3.79
CA PRO A 336 -3.91 13.52 5.08
C PRO A 336 -4.10 15.04 5.05
N PHE A 337 -3.86 15.73 3.93
CA PHE A 337 -4.21 17.14 3.81
C PHE A 337 -5.73 17.36 3.79
N TRP A 338 -6.49 16.51 3.11
CA TRP A 338 -7.95 16.56 3.18
C TRP A 338 -8.45 16.32 4.62
N VAL A 339 -7.90 15.32 5.33
CA VAL A 339 -8.23 15.05 6.74
C VAL A 339 -7.86 16.25 7.63
N ALA A 340 -6.68 16.83 7.45
CA ALA A 340 -6.24 18.01 8.18
C ALA A 340 -7.19 19.19 7.97
N LYS A 341 -7.60 19.44 6.72
CA LYS A 341 -8.54 20.51 6.37
C LYS A 341 -9.94 20.28 6.95
N GLU A 342 -10.48 19.08 6.81
CA GLU A 342 -11.86 18.74 7.23
C GLU A 342 -11.99 18.65 8.75
N TYR A 343 -11.00 18.06 9.43
CA TYR A 343 -11.06 17.76 10.87
C TYR A 343 -10.16 18.67 11.72
N ARG A 344 -9.42 19.59 11.11
CA ARG A 344 -8.44 20.46 11.78
C ARG A 344 -7.36 19.66 12.53
N ASP A 345 -6.97 18.52 11.96
CA ASP A 345 -6.00 17.61 12.57
C ASP A 345 -4.56 17.97 12.20
N GLY A 346 -3.82 18.49 13.18
CA GLY A 346 -2.42 18.89 13.00
C GLY A 346 -1.47 17.72 12.76
N VAL A 347 -1.80 16.51 13.22
CA VAL A 347 -0.96 15.32 13.01
C VAL A 347 -1.05 14.84 11.57
N ALA A 348 -2.26 14.81 10.99
CA ALA A 348 -2.48 14.54 9.58
C ALA A 348 -1.78 15.61 8.71
N GLN A 349 -1.87 16.89 9.10
CA GLN A 349 -1.11 17.95 8.45
C GLN A 349 0.39 17.61 8.48
N TRP A 350 0.96 17.36 9.66
CA TRP A 350 2.38 17.03 9.79
C TRP A 350 2.79 15.80 8.98
N PHE A 351 1.99 14.73 8.98
CA PHE A 351 2.27 13.53 8.17
C PHE A 351 2.30 13.86 6.67
N GLY A 352 1.27 14.56 6.19
CA GLY A 352 1.19 15.04 4.81
C GLY A 352 2.42 15.85 4.42
N GLU A 353 2.92 16.68 5.34
CA GLU A 353 4.05 17.57 5.14
C GLU A 353 5.43 16.90 5.15
N HIS A 354 5.61 15.78 5.87
CA HIS A 354 6.94 15.25 6.19
C HIS A 354 7.18 13.82 5.68
N LEU A 355 6.16 12.95 5.63
CA LEU A 355 6.34 11.51 5.39
C LEU A 355 5.45 10.95 4.26
N ALA A 356 4.52 11.74 3.75
CA ALA A 356 3.53 11.30 2.77
C ALA A 356 4.01 11.30 1.30
N ALA A 357 5.31 11.20 1.08
CA ALA A 357 5.97 11.12 -0.22
C ALA A 357 5.81 12.37 -1.11
N ALA A 358 5.87 12.20 -2.44
CA ALA A 358 5.78 13.32 -3.37
C ALA A 358 4.42 14.01 -3.29
N HIS A 359 4.38 15.31 -3.56
CA HIS A 359 3.13 16.05 -3.71
C HIS A 359 2.63 15.99 -5.15
N ASN A 360 1.33 15.89 -5.31
CA ASN A 360 0.64 15.91 -6.60
C ASN A 360 -0.46 16.99 -6.59
N ILE A 361 -1.16 17.14 -7.73
CA ILE A 361 -2.23 18.14 -7.90
C ILE A 361 -3.27 18.06 -6.78
N TRP A 362 -3.63 16.85 -6.36
CA TRP A 362 -4.59 16.63 -5.28
C TRP A 362 -4.04 17.06 -3.92
N SER A 363 -2.76 16.84 -3.66
CA SER A 363 -2.08 17.35 -2.46
C SER A 363 -2.22 18.88 -2.34
N LEU A 364 -2.07 19.62 -3.44
CA LEU A 364 -2.25 21.08 -3.42
C LEU A 364 -3.71 21.46 -3.18
N ILE A 365 -4.66 20.82 -3.87
CA ILE A 365 -6.10 21.14 -3.77
C ILE A 365 -6.62 20.99 -2.33
N PHE A 366 -6.11 20.00 -1.60
CA PHE A 366 -6.58 19.70 -0.25
C PHE A 366 -5.73 20.29 0.87
N PHE A 367 -4.59 20.91 0.55
CA PHE A 367 -3.75 21.59 1.54
C PHE A 367 -4.45 22.84 2.10
N ASP A 368 -4.33 23.05 3.40
CA ASP A 368 -4.82 24.24 4.11
C ASP A 368 -3.72 24.70 5.07
N GLU A 369 -3.08 25.84 4.76
CA GLU A 369 -1.96 26.36 5.56
C GLU A 369 -2.39 26.90 6.93
N SER A 370 -3.69 27.09 7.16
CA SER A 370 -4.21 27.55 8.45
C SER A 370 -4.23 26.45 9.52
N VAL A 371 -4.05 25.19 9.12
CA VAL A 371 -3.92 24.06 10.06
C VAL A 371 -2.46 23.97 10.51
N GLU A 372 -2.22 24.18 11.79
CA GLU A 372 -0.88 24.05 12.37
C GLU A 372 -0.42 22.59 12.36
N ALA A 373 0.73 22.31 11.75
CA ALA A 373 1.32 20.98 11.75
C ALA A 373 1.84 20.61 13.15
N VAL A 374 1.33 19.50 13.69
CA VAL A 374 1.70 18.96 15.00
C VAL A 374 2.47 17.66 14.80
N ALA A 375 3.76 17.68 15.13
CA ALA A 375 4.58 16.47 15.07
C ALA A 375 4.06 15.40 16.06
N PRO A 376 4.02 14.12 15.67
CA PRO A 376 3.70 13.05 16.61
C PRO A 376 4.75 12.98 17.72
N GLU A 377 4.36 12.48 18.88
CA GLU A 377 5.25 12.38 20.03
C GLU A 377 6.47 11.51 19.71
N ASN A 378 7.66 12.07 19.95
CA ASN A 378 8.93 11.37 19.75
C ASN A 378 9.34 10.60 21.01
N LYS A 379 8.57 9.57 21.35
CA LYS A 379 8.82 8.67 22.48
C LYS A 379 8.57 7.21 22.08
N PRO A 380 9.12 6.24 22.84
CA PRO A 380 8.73 4.84 22.71
C PRO A 380 7.21 4.67 22.78
N GLN A 381 6.65 4.03 21.76
CA GLN A 381 5.21 3.79 21.64
C GLN A 381 4.94 2.55 20.81
N VAL A 382 3.75 1.98 21.00
CA VAL A 382 3.26 0.84 20.24
C VAL A 382 1.88 1.16 19.70
N TRP A 383 1.68 0.93 18.42
CA TRP A 383 0.38 0.96 17.78
C TRP A 383 -0.09 -0.48 17.56
N TYR A 384 -1.23 -0.82 18.17
CA TYR A 384 -1.98 -2.04 17.94
C TYR A 384 -3.21 -1.68 17.11
N SER A 385 -3.25 -2.16 15.88
CA SER A 385 -4.40 -1.94 15.01
C SER A 385 -5.51 -2.96 15.24
N ASP A 386 -6.73 -2.63 14.83
CA ASP A 386 -7.85 -3.58 14.77
C ASP A 386 -7.66 -4.66 13.67
N LEU A 387 -6.64 -4.52 12.82
CA LEU A 387 -6.17 -5.56 11.90
C LEU A 387 -5.26 -6.60 12.58
N ASP A 388 -4.96 -6.46 13.88
CA ASP A 388 -3.89 -7.15 14.61
C ASP A 388 -2.48 -6.89 14.03
N TRP A 389 -2.27 -5.81 13.28
CA TRP A 389 -0.93 -5.33 12.94
C TRP A 389 -0.33 -4.56 14.12
N ILE A 390 0.94 -4.80 14.40
CA ILE A 390 1.65 -4.19 15.52
C ILE A 390 2.84 -3.40 14.99
N VAL A 391 3.01 -2.17 15.46
CA VAL A 391 4.18 -1.33 15.18
C VAL A 391 4.69 -0.70 16.47
N ALA A 392 5.86 -1.15 16.93
CA ALA A 392 6.61 -0.56 18.03
C ALA A 392 7.70 0.36 17.48
N ARG A 393 7.82 1.60 18.00
CA ARG A 393 8.80 2.58 17.51
C ARG A 393 9.27 3.54 18.60
N LYS A 394 10.48 4.08 18.45
CA LYS A 394 11.00 5.19 19.28
C LYS A 394 10.60 6.58 18.73
N GLY A 395 10.28 6.65 17.45
CA GLY A 395 9.98 7.89 16.75
C GLY A 395 9.69 7.69 15.26
N PHE A 396 9.68 8.79 14.52
CA PHE A 396 9.31 8.86 13.10
C PHE A 396 10.43 9.35 12.18
N ARG A 397 11.67 9.46 12.69
CA ARG A 397 12.85 9.81 11.89
C ARG A 397 13.42 8.58 11.20
N SER A 398 14.32 8.83 10.25
CA SER A 398 15.08 7.81 9.53
C SER A 398 15.90 6.94 10.48
N GLU A 399 16.49 7.57 11.50
CA GLU A 399 17.41 6.92 12.44
C GLU A 399 16.71 6.16 13.56
N ASP A 400 15.41 6.41 13.78
CA ASP A 400 14.68 5.84 14.90
C ASP A 400 14.51 4.33 14.74
N PHE A 401 14.57 3.62 15.87
CA PHE A 401 14.31 2.19 15.95
C PHE A 401 12.82 1.89 15.78
N GLN A 402 12.51 0.88 14.96
CA GLN A 402 11.14 0.45 14.67
C GLN A 402 11.09 -1.06 14.44
N VAL A 403 10.04 -1.68 14.97
CA VAL A 403 9.73 -3.11 14.83
C VAL A 403 8.26 -3.25 14.47
N SER A 404 7.93 -4.09 13.50
CA SER A 404 6.54 -4.42 13.22
C SER A 404 6.33 -5.92 13.06
N LEU A 405 5.12 -6.37 13.36
CA LEU A 405 4.69 -7.75 13.16
C LEU A 405 3.35 -7.78 12.42
N ARG A 406 3.26 -8.67 11.43
CA ARG A 406 2.03 -8.96 10.70
C ARG A 406 1.26 -10.11 11.36
N SER A 407 0.19 -9.80 12.07
CA SER A 407 -0.82 -10.78 12.52
C SER A 407 -2.16 -10.52 11.83
N GLY A 408 -3.24 -11.15 12.30
CA GLY A 408 -4.60 -10.90 11.85
C GLY A 408 -5.06 -11.75 10.66
N ILE A 409 -6.22 -11.38 10.12
CA ILE A 409 -6.88 -12.09 9.03
C ILE A 409 -6.27 -11.81 7.66
N GLY A 410 -6.79 -12.48 6.64
CA GLY A 410 -6.41 -12.25 5.25
C GLY A 410 -7.30 -11.26 4.49
N TRP A 411 -6.68 -10.52 3.58
CA TRP A 411 -7.22 -9.47 2.73
C TRP A 411 -6.68 -9.62 1.30
N ASN A 412 -7.20 -8.87 0.33
CA ASN A 412 -6.59 -8.84 -0.98
C ASN A 412 -5.22 -8.13 -0.95
N HIS A 413 -4.39 -8.30 -1.98
CA HIS A 413 -3.01 -7.79 -2.08
C HIS A 413 -2.06 -8.16 -0.92
N GLU A 414 -2.46 -9.14 -0.09
CA GLU A 414 -1.65 -9.64 1.01
C GLU A 414 -0.65 -10.72 0.57
N HIS A 415 0.26 -11.09 1.47
CA HIS A 415 1.11 -12.27 1.29
C HIS A 415 0.82 -13.32 2.36
N ALA A 416 1.54 -14.44 2.29
CA ALA A 416 1.56 -15.45 3.35
C ALA A 416 2.60 -15.12 4.43
N ASP A 417 2.38 -13.99 5.08
CA ASP A 417 3.28 -13.28 5.97
C ASP A 417 2.83 -13.31 7.45
N ARG A 418 1.97 -14.25 7.86
CA ARG A 418 1.57 -14.34 9.28
C ARG A 418 2.77 -14.57 10.17
N ASN A 419 2.83 -13.82 11.26
CA ASN A 419 3.95 -13.74 12.20
C ASN A 419 5.27 -13.22 11.56
N SER A 420 5.23 -12.66 10.34
CA SER A 420 6.41 -12.00 9.76
C SER A 420 6.79 -10.76 10.57
N ILE A 421 8.09 -10.50 10.67
CA ILE A 421 8.64 -9.33 11.38
C ILE A 421 9.45 -8.45 10.44
N ILE A 422 9.41 -7.14 10.69
CA ILE A 422 10.22 -6.14 10.01
C ILE A 422 10.92 -5.28 11.07
N ILE A 423 12.21 -4.99 10.88
CA ILE A 423 13.06 -4.23 11.79
C ILE A 423 13.88 -3.18 11.02
N LYS A 424 13.82 -1.94 11.51
CA LYS A 424 14.64 -0.81 11.04
C LYS A 424 15.43 -0.23 12.22
N GLY A 425 16.57 0.38 11.92
CA GLY A 425 17.28 1.23 12.86
C GLY A 425 18.45 1.96 12.23
N HIS A 426 18.82 3.10 12.82
CA HIS A 426 19.97 3.92 12.42
C HIS A 426 20.00 4.32 10.94
N GLY A 427 18.84 4.48 10.31
CA GLY A 427 18.73 4.94 8.92
C GLY A 427 18.54 3.81 7.90
N ASP A 428 18.60 2.55 8.33
CA ASP A 428 18.52 1.38 7.44
C ASP A 428 17.34 0.45 7.75
N GLN A 429 16.82 -0.15 6.69
CA GLN A 429 15.97 -1.35 6.73
C GLN A 429 16.86 -2.58 6.91
N LEU A 430 16.80 -3.23 8.08
CA LEU A 430 17.73 -4.30 8.45
C LEU A 430 17.13 -5.67 8.20
N ILE A 431 15.94 -5.93 8.76
CA ILE A 431 15.16 -7.14 8.51
C ILE A 431 13.86 -6.72 7.85
N VAL A 432 13.62 -7.16 6.62
CA VAL A 432 12.42 -6.79 5.85
C VAL A 432 11.95 -7.95 5.01
N ASP A 433 10.69 -7.97 4.60
CA ASP A 433 10.26 -8.93 3.59
C ASP A 433 10.74 -8.51 2.19
N PRO A 434 10.86 -9.44 1.23
CA PRO A 434 11.08 -9.15 -0.17
C PRO A 434 10.02 -8.19 -0.72
N ILE A 435 10.47 -7.24 -1.54
CA ILE A 435 9.62 -6.17 -2.08
C ILE A 435 9.42 -6.42 -3.59
N ARG A 436 8.26 -6.02 -4.11
CA ARG A 436 7.85 -6.15 -5.53
C ARG A 436 7.77 -7.59 -6.03
N PRO A 437 6.97 -8.45 -5.38
CA PRO A 437 6.63 -9.71 -6.01
C PRO A 437 5.90 -9.47 -7.34
N PRO A 438 6.03 -10.40 -8.31
CA PRO A 438 5.30 -10.31 -9.58
C PRO A 438 3.78 -10.39 -9.38
N TYR A 439 3.03 -9.87 -10.35
CA TYR A 439 1.57 -10.03 -10.42
C TYR A 439 1.10 -11.35 -11.05
N PRO A 440 1.75 -11.90 -12.09
CA PRO A 440 1.36 -13.19 -12.63
C PRO A 440 1.65 -14.33 -11.66
N PHE A 441 0.64 -15.12 -11.30
CA PHE A 441 0.78 -16.24 -10.35
C PHE A 441 1.67 -17.39 -10.84
N THR A 442 1.90 -17.44 -12.15
CA THR A 442 2.75 -18.40 -12.84
C THR A 442 4.21 -17.97 -12.92
N ASP A 443 4.53 -16.72 -12.55
CA ASP A 443 5.91 -16.24 -12.49
C ASP A 443 6.65 -17.02 -11.37
N PRO A 444 7.81 -17.63 -11.62
CA PRO A 444 8.58 -18.33 -10.59
C PRO A 444 8.88 -17.46 -9.35
N ASP A 445 9.00 -16.16 -9.53
CA ASP A 445 9.28 -15.22 -8.45
C ASP A 445 8.03 -14.97 -7.57
N TRP A 446 6.86 -15.54 -7.91
CA TRP A 446 5.63 -15.52 -7.10
C TRP A 446 5.82 -16.10 -5.71
N MET A 447 6.81 -16.98 -5.52
CA MET A 447 7.20 -17.50 -4.21
C MET A 447 7.57 -16.40 -3.20
N MET A 448 7.92 -15.18 -3.65
CA MET A 448 8.09 -14.02 -2.77
C MET A 448 6.81 -13.63 -2.00
N ARG A 449 5.63 -14.12 -2.42
CA ARG A 449 4.34 -13.91 -1.73
C ARG A 449 3.97 -15.06 -0.79
N THR A 450 4.72 -16.16 -0.80
CA THR A 450 4.49 -17.30 0.11
C THR A 450 5.34 -17.12 1.36
N THR A 451 5.05 -17.84 2.45
CA THR A 451 5.82 -17.74 3.71
C THR A 451 7.32 -17.96 3.54
N ALA A 452 7.73 -18.69 2.50
CA ALA A 452 9.13 -18.88 2.15
C ALA A 452 9.84 -17.55 1.83
N GLY A 453 9.11 -16.56 1.33
CA GLY A 453 9.56 -15.20 1.10
C GLY A 453 9.33 -14.27 2.28
N HIS A 454 9.15 -14.72 3.52
CA HIS A 454 8.92 -13.80 4.65
C HIS A 454 9.82 -14.10 5.83
N SER A 455 10.05 -13.11 6.69
CA SER A 455 10.78 -13.25 7.96
C SER A 455 9.90 -13.96 9.02
N SER A 456 9.44 -15.16 8.68
CA SER A 456 8.47 -15.99 9.40
C SER A 456 8.98 -17.43 9.54
N ILE A 457 8.08 -18.40 9.76
CA ILE A 457 8.39 -19.80 10.05
C ILE A 457 8.05 -20.72 8.86
N LEU A 458 8.92 -21.69 8.58
CA LEU A 458 8.55 -22.87 7.80
C LEU A 458 8.54 -24.11 8.68
N VAL A 459 7.62 -25.03 8.38
CA VAL A 459 7.51 -26.33 9.08
C VAL A 459 7.72 -27.44 8.07
N GLY A 460 8.88 -28.11 8.15
CA GLY A 460 9.28 -29.13 7.19
C GLY A 460 9.50 -28.58 5.78
N GLY A 461 9.92 -27.32 5.66
CA GLY A 461 10.12 -26.63 4.38
C GLY A 461 8.85 -25.97 3.81
N GLU A 462 7.71 -26.14 4.46
CA GLU A 462 6.42 -25.61 4.00
C GLU A 462 5.94 -24.42 4.84
N GLY A 463 5.33 -23.46 4.17
CA GLY A 463 4.72 -22.28 4.77
C GLY A 463 3.29 -22.50 5.22
N HIS A 464 2.62 -21.41 5.57
CA HIS A 464 1.18 -21.46 5.79
C HIS A 464 0.40 -21.39 4.46
N PHE A 465 -0.91 -21.65 4.51
CA PHE A 465 -1.75 -21.60 3.31
C PHE A 465 -1.75 -20.20 2.69
N TYR A 466 -1.61 -20.15 1.36
CA TYR A 466 -1.69 -18.94 0.55
C TYR A 466 -2.64 -19.18 -0.63
N ASN A 467 -3.49 -18.20 -0.94
CA ASN A 467 -4.28 -18.24 -2.16
C ASN A 467 -3.38 -17.93 -3.35
N ASN A 468 -3.32 -18.85 -4.32
CA ASN A 468 -2.35 -18.78 -5.40
C ASN A 468 -2.60 -17.65 -6.40
N GLY A 469 -3.71 -16.89 -6.30
CA GLY A 469 -3.92 -15.70 -7.14
C GLY A 469 -4.45 -15.99 -8.54
N VAL A 470 -4.87 -17.22 -8.85
CA VAL A 470 -5.37 -17.61 -10.18
C VAL A 470 -6.55 -16.75 -10.63
N GLU A 471 -7.40 -16.29 -9.70
CA GLU A 471 -8.56 -15.42 -9.96
C GLU A 471 -8.21 -13.92 -10.05
N GLY A 472 -6.91 -13.60 -10.04
CA GLY A 472 -6.40 -12.23 -10.07
C GLY A 472 -6.64 -11.47 -8.76
N THR A 473 -6.87 -12.20 -7.66
CA THR A 473 -6.94 -11.73 -6.27
C THR A 473 -6.38 -12.83 -5.38
N ASN A 474 -5.87 -12.46 -4.21
CA ASN A 474 -5.15 -13.38 -3.33
C ASN A 474 -5.64 -13.35 -1.88
N SER A 475 -6.86 -12.86 -1.63
CA SER A 475 -7.51 -12.95 -0.32
C SER A 475 -7.51 -14.41 0.18
N THR A 476 -7.11 -14.61 1.44
CA THR A 476 -7.06 -15.94 2.05
C THR A 476 -7.84 -16.04 3.37
N HIS A 477 -8.29 -17.26 3.68
CA HIS A 477 -8.84 -17.62 4.99
C HIS A 477 -7.75 -17.92 6.04
N ALA A 478 -6.48 -17.77 5.68
CA ALA A 478 -5.37 -17.91 6.62
C ALA A 478 -5.30 -16.72 7.57
N GLN A 479 -5.30 -17.01 8.87
CA GLN A 479 -5.39 -16.02 9.93
C GLN A 479 -4.33 -16.28 10.99
N ALA A 480 -3.83 -15.19 11.56
CA ALA A 480 -3.20 -15.19 12.86
C ALA A 480 -4.04 -14.32 13.82
N LYS A 481 -3.81 -14.47 15.12
CA LYS A 481 -4.48 -13.67 16.14
C LYS A 481 -3.47 -13.16 17.15
N LEU A 482 -3.67 -11.93 17.62
CA LEU A 482 -2.99 -11.42 18.80
C LEU A 482 -3.61 -12.07 20.07
N LEU A 483 -2.80 -12.85 20.80
CA LEU A 483 -3.25 -13.54 22.01
C LEU A 483 -3.06 -12.71 23.28
N LYS A 484 -1.90 -12.06 23.38
CA LYS A 484 -1.47 -11.29 24.55
C LYS A 484 -0.54 -10.17 24.11
N HIS A 485 -0.53 -9.08 24.86
CA HIS A 485 0.48 -8.05 24.78
C HIS A 485 0.62 -7.37 26.14
N GLY A 486 1.73 -6.66 26.32
CA GLY A 486 2.00 -5.89 27.53
C GLY A 486 3.06 -4.82 27.28
N GLU A 487 3.03 -3.79 28.13
CA GLU A 487 3.94 -2.65 28.07
C GLU A 487 4.52 -2.41 29.47
N SER A 488 5.79 -2.00 29.52
CA SER A 488 6.46 -1.56 30.74
C SER A 488 7.42 -0.41 30.41
N GLU A 489 8.08 0.17 31.41
CA GLU A 489 8.99 1.29 31.17
C GLU A 489 10.16 0.85 30.25
N GLY A 490 10.23 1.42 29.05
CA GLY A 490 11.29 1.12 28.09
C GLY A 490 11.13 -0.20 27.33
N SER A 491 10.02 -0.94 27.49
CA SER A 491 9.80 -2.18 26.72
C SER A 491 8.33 -2.54 26.46
N THR A 492 8.12 -3.42 25.49
CA THR A 492 6.82 -3.99 25.17
C THR A 492 6.98 -5.44 24.73
N TYR A 493 5.91 -6.22 24.81
CA TYR A 493 5.85 -7.53 24.17
C TYR A 493 4.46 -7.82 23.59
N TRP A 494 4.41 -8.76 22.67
CA TRP A 494 3.18 -9.36 22.17
C TRP A 494 3.37 -10.83 21.81
N VAL A 495 2.27 -11.57 21.77
CA VAL A 495 2.22 -13.00 21.42
C VAL A 495 1.17 -13.20 20.34
N SER A 496 1.57 -13.72 19.18
CA SER A 496 0.69 -13.99 18.07
C SER A 496 0.67 -15.47 17.66
N ASP A 497 -0.53 -15.99 17.44
CA ASP A 497 -0.78 -17.37 17.04
C ASP A 497 -1.19 -17.44 15.58
N ALA A 498 -0.34 -18.04 14.74
CA ALA A 498 -0.60 -18.29 13.33
C ALA A 498 -1.01 -19.74 13.04
N THR A 499 -1.25 -20.56 14.07
CA THR A 499 -1.51 -22.00 13.94
C THR A 499 -2.62 -22.31 12.92
N GLN A 500 -3.70 -21.52 12.90
CA GLN A 500 -4.80 -21.70 11.96
C GLN A 500 -4.33 -21.60 10.50
N ALA A 501 -3.50 -20.59 10.18
CA ALA A 501 -2.98 -20.37 8.84
C ALA A 501 -2.24 -21.60 8.29
N TYR A 502 -1.39 -22.22 9.14
CA TYR A 502 -0.63 -23.42 8.75
C TYR A 502 -1.52 -24.67 8.71
N ARG A 503 -2.51 -24.76 9.60
CA ARG A 503 -3.43 -25.92 9.67
C ARG A 503 -4.36 -26.06 8.48
N ILE A 504 -4.65 -24.97 7.76
CA ILE A 504 -5.40 -25.05 6.49
C ILE A 504 -4.67 -25.94 5.49
N ALA A 505 -3.34 -25.81 5.38
CA ALA A 505 -2.52 -26.60 4.47
C ALA A 505 -2.09 -27.95 5.08
N ASN A 506 -1.90 -28.01 6.40
CA ASN A 506 -1.36 -29.19 7.08
C ASN A 506 -1.99 -29.41 8.47
N LEU A 507 -2.90 -30.39 8.58
CA LEU A 507 -3.60 -30.71 9.83
C LEU A 507 -2.71 -31.24 10.96
N GLU A 508 -1.47 -31.67 10.66
CA GLU A 508 -0.51 -32.15 11.67
C GLU A 508 0.14 -31.01 12.46
N ILE A 509 -0.04 -29.76 12.02
CA ILE A 509 0.44 -28.59 12.75
C ILE A 509 -0.36 -28.43 14.04
N LYS A 510 0.35 -28.48 15.17
CA LYS A 510 -0.23 -28.32 16.50
C LYS A 510 -0.12 -26.90 17.01
N ASN A 511 1.01 -26.23 16.74
CA ASN A 511 1.28 -24.90 17.26
C ASN A 511 2.28 -24.15 16.36
N VAL A 512 1.95 -22.91 16.02
CA VAL A 512 2.87 -21.93 15.43
C VAL A 512 2.62 -20.58 16.10
N VAL A 513 3.24 -20.38 17.26
CA VAL A 513 3.10 -19.18 18.08
C VAL A 513 4.42 -18.43 18.10
N ARG A 514 4.38 -17.12 17.84
CA ARG A 514 5.51 -16.21 17.93
C ARG A 514 5.25 -15.16 19.00
N ALA A 515 6.13 -15.06 19.99
CA ALA A 515 6.20 -13.89 20.85
C ALA A 515 7.32 -12.95 20.39
N VAL A 516 7.11 -11.65 20.52
CA VAL A 516 8.12 -10.63 20.24
C VAL A 516 8.20 -9.71 21.45
N VAL A 517 9.42 -9.47 21.93
CA VAL A 517 9.74 -8.48 22.95
C VAL A 517 10.58 -7.40 22.29
N VAL A 518 10.27 -6.14 22.57
CA VAL A 518 11.04 -4.98 22.12
C VAL A 518 11.55 -4.23 23.34
N LEU A 519 12.87 -4.10 23.45
CA LEU A 519 13.57 -3.29 24.45
C LEU A 519 14.01 -1.99 23.78
N PHE A 520 13.31 -0.89 24.02
CA PHE A 520 13.53 0.39 23.35
C PHE A 520 14.81 1.09 23.80
N ASP A 521 15.17 0.91 25.06
CA ASP A 521 16.36 1.46 25.68
C ASP A 521 17.64 0.82 25.14
N LEU A 522 17.63 -0.48 24.87
CA LEU A 522 18.74 -1.24 24.31
C LEU A 522 18.65 -1.47 22.79
N GLU A 523 17.60 -0.99 22.13
CA GLU A 523 17.30 -1.21 20.70
C GLU A 523 17.42 -2.69 20.30
N THR A 524 16.79 -3.55 21.10
CA THR A 524 16.90 -5.01 20.97
C THR A 524 15.53 -5.66 20.82
N VAL A 525 15.45 -6.68 19.98
CA VAL A 525 14.26 -7.50 19.76
C VAL A 525 14.51 -8.94 20.18
N ILE A 526 13.61 -9.55 20.95
CA ILE A 526 13.65 -10.99 21.26
C ILE A 526 12.46 -11.64 20.58
N VAL A 527 12.72 -12.58 19.67
CA VAL A 527 11.71 -13.35 18.95
C VAL A 527 11.69 -14.76 19.51
N VAL A 528 10.53 -15.23 19.96
CA VAL A 528 10.33 -16.55 20.55
C VAL A 528 9.33 -17.32 19.70
N ASP A 529 9.79 -18.37 19.04
CA ASP A 529 8.95 -19.25 18.23
C ASP A 529 8.71 -20.56 18.98
N ARG A 530 7.46 -20.79 19.39
CA ARG A 530 7.00 -22.02 20.03
C ARG A 530 6.25 -22.87 19.01
N LEU A 531 6.85 -23.99 18.61
CA LEU A 531 6.46 -24.71 17.40
C LEU A 531 6.20 -26.18 17.69
N ALA A 532 5.10 -26.74 17.17
CA ALA A 532 4.72 -28.11 17.47
C ALA A 532 3.96 -28.81 16.35
N LYS A 533 4.13 -30.14 16.27
CA LYS A 533 3.33 -31.08 15.47
C LYS A 533 2.67 -32.16 16.33
N TRP A 534 1.69 -32.86 15.79
CA TRP A 534 0.97 -33.94 16.48
C TRP A 534 1.63 -35.31 16.36
N LYS A 535 2.00 -35.75 15.15
CA LYS A 535 2.49 -37.12 14.94
C LYS A 535 3.92 -37.24 14.41
N GLU A 536 4.25 -36.51 13.36
CA GLU A 536 5.52 -36.68 12.64
C GLU A 536 6.48 -35.51 12.90
N PRO A 537 7.75 -35.77 13.29
CA PRO A 537 8.70 -34.72 13.55
C PRO A 537 9.01 -33.96 12.27
N ALA A 538 9.40 -32.69 12.42
CA ALA A 538 9.84 -31.86 11.31
C ALA A 538 10.99 -30.97 11.76
N LYS A 539 11.73 -30.48 10.78
CA LYS A 539 12.60 -29.33 10.97
C LYS A 539 11.74 -28.07 10.99
N PHE A 540 12.02 -27.17 11.91
CA PHE A 540 11.40 -25.86 11.98
C PHE A 540 12.43 -24.81 11.57
N GLU A 541 12.05 -23.89 10.69
CA GLU A 541 12.96 -22.91 10.11
C GLU A 541 12.44 -21.49 10.39
N ALA A 542 13.20 -20.66 11.08
CA ALA A 542 12.95 -19.22 11.19
C ALA A 542 13.80 -18.45 10.19
N ARG A 543 13.18 -17.59 9.38
CA ARG A 543 13.85 -16.78 8.36
C ARG A 543 13.95 -15.31 8.75
N PHE A 544 15.03 -14.66 8.31
CA PHE A 544 15.28 -13.23 8.47
C PHE A 544 15.91 -12.65 7.20
N PHE A 545 15.16 -11.85 6.47
CA PHE A 545 15.54 -11.31 5.15
C PHE A 545 16.22 -9.94 5.27
N ALA A 546 17.31 -9.73 4.53
CA ALA A 546 17.99 -8.44 4.46
C ALA A 546 17.51 -7.61 3.25
N ASP A 547 17.33 -6.29 3.42
CA ASP A 547 17.15 -5.39 2.27
C ASP A 547 18.50 -5.20 1.55
N ASN A 548 18.68 -5.93 0.44
CA ASN A 548 19.87 -5.82 -0.40
C ASN A 548 19.55 -5.22 -1.78
N TRP A 549 18.56 -4.34 -1.90
CA TRP A 549 18.15 -3.85 -3.23
C TRP A 549 19.24 -3.01 -3.92
N GLU A 550 20.06 -2.27 -3.17
CA GLU A 550 21.24 -1.55 -3.72
C GLU A 550 22.50 -2.42 -3.84
N GLY A 551 22.51 -3.63 -3.27
CA GLY A 551 23.72 -4.45 -3.20
C GLY A 551 24.67 -4.14 -2.03
N ASP A 552 24.26 -3.27 -1.10
CA ASP A 552 25.09 -2.80 0.02
C ASP A 552 24.85 -3.55 1.35
N ALA A 553 24.01 -4.59 1.35
CA ALA A 553 23.80 -5.41 2.54
C ALA A 553 24.82 -6.55 2.62
N THR A 554 25.31 -6.81 3.82
CA THR A 554 26.15 -7.97 4.13
C THR A 554 25.44 -8.87 5.11
N VAL A 555 25.40 -10.17 4.80
CA VAL A 555 24.87 -11.22 5.69
C VAL A 555 26.05 -12.10 6.10
N SER A 556 26.11 -12.48 7.37
CA SER A 556 27.13 -13.39 7.90
C SER A 556 26.55 -14.24 9.01
N THR A 557 27.04 -15.48 9.16
CA THR A 557 26.55 -16.42 10.18
C THR A 557 27.69 -16.98 11.02
N SER A 558 27.37 -17.33 12.27
CA SER A 558 28.18 -18.14 13.18
C SER A 558 27.40 -19.40 13.59
N ALA A 559 28.00 -20.26 14.40
CA ALA A 559 27.31 -21.45 14.91
C ALA A 559 26.08 -21.13 15.78
N ASP A 560 26.08 -19.95 16.40
CA ASP A 560 25.12 -19.53 17.43
C ASP A 560 24.48 -18.16 17.15
N GLY A 561 24.57 -17.67 15.90
CA GLY A 561 24.07 -16.34 15.58
C GLY A 561 24.31 -15.91 14.14
N PHE A 562 23.95 -14.66 13.86
CA PHE A 562 24.15 -14.03 12.56
C PHE A 562 24.28 -12.51 12.67
N THR A 563 24.71 -11.86 11.60
CA THR A 563 24.67 -10.40 11.47
C THR A 563 24.18 -10.03 10.07
N ILE A 564 23.17 -9.16 10.02
CA ILE A 564 22.75 -8.46 8.82
C ILE A 564 23.17 -7.01 8.98
N ALA A 565 24.05 -6.51 8.12
CA ALA A 565 24.54 -5.13 8.18
C ALA A 565 24.31 -4.39 6.87
N ARG A 566 24.13 -3.08 7.01
CA ARG A 566 23.93 -2.10 5.95
C ARG A 566 24.78 -0.85 6.25
N PRO A 567 24.84 0.14 5.34
CA PRO A 567 25.80 1.24 5.47
C PRO A 567 25.78 2.00 6.80
N HIS A 568 24.62 2.13 7.44
CA HIS A 568 24.43 2.94 8.65
C HIS A 568 24.09 2.13 9.92
N GLY A 569 23.49 0.94 9.77
CA GLY A 569 23.14 0.08 10.90
C GLY A 569 23.34 -1.41 10.65
N TYR A 570 23.26 -2.19 11.72
CA TYR A 570 23.28 -3.64 11.69
C TYR A 570 22.28 -4.23 12.68
N ALA A 571 21.83 -5.45 12.39
CA ALA A 571 21.12 -6.34 13.29
C ALA A 571 22.04 -7.53 13.58
N GLN A 572 22.57 -7.61 14.80
CA GLN A 572 23.36 -8.74 15.28
C GLN A 572 22.49 -9.64 16.15
N ALA A 573 22.40 -10.91 15.77
CA ALA A 573 21.56 -11.88 16.44
C ALA A 573 22.36 -13.00 17.08
N LYS A 574 21.87 -13.45 18.24
CA LYS A 574 22.27 -14.68 18.93
C LYS A 574 21.03 -15.58 19.02
N VAL A 575 21.23 -16.88 18.79
CA VAL A 575 20.14 -17.85 18.76
C VAL A 575 20.31 -18.91 19.85
N TRP A 576 19.18 -19.34 20.38
CA TRP A 576 19.08 -20.48 21.29
C TRP A 576 17.90 -21.35 20.88
N GLY A 577 18.00 -22.66 21.11
CA GLY A 577 16.91 -23.58 20.87
C GLY A 577 16.91 -24.73 21.88
N ARG A 578 15.73 -25.32 22.12
CA ARG A 578 15.60 -26.58 22.87
C ARG A 578 16.31 -27.74 22.17
N ASP A 579 16.31 -27.71 20.84
CA ASP A 579 16.99 -28.67 19.98
C ASP A 579 18.22 -28.02 19.34
N ALA A 580 19.12 -28.86 18.81
CA ALA A 580 20.27 -28.38 18.05
C ALA A 580 19.81 -27.51 16.87
N LEU A 581 20.47 -26.36 16.67
CA LEU A 581 20.18 -25.41 15.61
C LEU A 581 21.29 -25.38 14.56
N THR A 582 20.92 -25.04 13.33
CA THR A 582 21.85 -24.72 12.23
C THR A 582 21.51 -23.33 11.71
N VAL A 583 22.51 -22.45 11.63
CA VAL A 583 22.36 -21.08 11.12
C VAL A 583 23.07 -20.94 9.78
N THR A 584 22.34 -20.56 8.73
CA THR A 584 22.88 -20.49 7.35
C THR A 584 22.41 -19.25 6.61
N GLU A 585 23.29 -18.70 5.78
CA GLU A 585 22.93 -17.71 4.77
C GLU A 585 22.36 -18.42 3.53
N ASN A 586 21.25 -17.94 3.01
CA ASN A 586 20.56 -18.50 1.86
C ASN A 586 20.00 -17.42 0.92
N LYS A 587 19.53 -17.88 -0.24
CA LYS A 587 18.81 -17.08 -1.23
C LYS A 587 17.58 -17.85 -1.71
N LEU A 588 16.54 -17.12 -2.08
CA LEU A 588 15.32 -17.73 -2.62
C LEU A 588 15.64 -18.48 -3.93
N PRO A 589 15.04 -19.67 -4.17
CA PRO A 589 15.14 -20.38 -5.45
C PRO A 589 14.32 -19.72 -6.57
N ILE A 590 14.62 -18.45 -6.84
CA ILE A 590 14.01 -17.60 -7.87
C ILE A 590 15.10 -17.11 -8.83
N ALA A 591 14.76 -16.27 -9.82
CA ALA A 591 15.75 -15.73 -10.75
C ALA A 591 16.93 -15.07 -9.99
N ALA A 592 18.17 -15.46 -10.30
CA ALA A 592 19.36 -15.09 -9.51
C ALA A 592 19.52 -13.58 -9.27
N LYS A 593 19.14 -12.75 -10.26
CA LYS A 593 19.15 -11.28 -10.14
C LYS A 593 18.13 -10.77 -9.11
N ARG A 594 16.96 -11.40 -9.00
CA ARG A 594 15.95 -11.07 -7.96
C ARG A 594 16.39 -11.64 -6.61
N ALA A 595 16.82 -12.91 -6.57
CA ALA A 595 17.29 -13.56 -5.35
C ALA A 595 18.44 -12.80 -4.66
N ALA A 596 19.36 -12.21 -5.43
CA ALA A 596 20.47 -11.42 -4.91
C ALA A 596 20.05 -10.16 -4.12
N LYS A 597 18.83 -9.65 -4.35
CA LYS A 597 18.29 -8.48 -3.65
C LYS A 597 17.67 -8.80 -2.29
N HIS A 598 17.46 -10.09 -2.03
CA HIS A 598 16.75 -10.58 -0.85
C HIS A 598 17.50 -11.78 -0.23
N PRO A 599 18.80 -11.66 0.10
CA PRO A 599 19.47 -12.70 0.87
C PRO A 599 18.84 -12.80 2.26
N PHE A 600 18.88 -13.98 2.86
CA PHE A 600 18.29 -14.20 4.17
C PHE A 600 19.12 -15.16 5.01
N VAL A 601 18.92 -15.08 6.33
CA VAL A 601 19.40 -16.07 7.28
C VAL A 601 18.29 -17.06 7.59
N SER A 602 18.63 -18.34 7.64
CA SER A 602 17.78 -19.43 8.11
C SER A 602 18.35 -19.97 9.43
N VAL A 603 17.51 -20.03 10.46
CA VAL A 603 17.75 -20.71 11.73
C VAL A 603 16.89 -21.97 11.76
N GLU A 604 17.50 -23.12 11.52
CA GLU A 604 16.80 -24.40 11.37
C GLU A 604 17.03 -25.31 12.58
N SER A 605 15.97 -25.89 13.14
CA SER A 605 16.06 -26.89 14.19
C SER A 605 16.42 -28.28 13.67
N ALA A 606 16.95 -29.14 14.54
CA ALA A 606 16.88 -30.57 14.33
C ALA A 606 15.42 -31.04 14.17
N SER A 607 15.24 -32.20 13.54
CA SER A 607 13.90 -32.77 13.35
C SER A 607 13.29 -33.16 14.70
N THR A 608 12.19 -32.52 15.06
CA THR A 608 11.57 -32.66 16.40
C THR A 608 10.05 -32.48 16.32
N MET A 609 9.35 -32.86 17.39
CA MET A 609 7.89 -32.73 17.52
C MET A 609 7.46 -31.39 18.13
N LEU A 610 8.31 -30.81 18.97
CA LEU A 610 8.02 -29.64 19.77
C LEU A 610 9.35 -28.96 20.05
N THR A 611 9.44 -27.68 19.75
CA THR A 611 10.65 -26.91 20.03
C THR A 611 10.32 -25.47 20.38
N THR A 612 11.31 -24.82 20.97
CA THR A 612 11.35 -23.38 21.17
C THR A 612 12.62 -22.88 20.51
N ILE A 613 12.48 -21.87 19.65
CA ILE A 613 13.61 -21.13 19.07
C ILE A 613 13.53 -19.70 19.61
N VAL A 614 14.63 -19.22 20.18
CA VAL A 614 14.75 -17.83 20.64
C VAL A 614 15.84 -17.15 19.84
N THR A 615 15.48 -16.06 19.16
CA THR A 615 16.41 -15.20 18.41
C THR A 615 16.40 -13.83 19.07
N ALA A 616 17.50 -13.46 19.73
CA ALA A 616 17.68 -12.12 20.29
C ALA A 616 18.55 -11.31 19.34
N ILE A 617 18.04 -10.15 18.91
CA ILE A 617 18.53 -9.31 17.82
C ILE A 617 18.84 -7.91 18.38
N ALA A 618 20.11 -7.60 18.59
CA ALA A 618 20.54 -6.26 18.94
C ALA A 618 20.73 -5.41 17.68
N VAL A 619 20.06 -4.28 17.62
CA VAL A 619 20.26 -3.28 16.56
C VAL A 619 21.31 -2.28 17.03
N GLY A 620 22.27 -1.99 16.16
CA GLY A 620 23.36 -1.08 16.46
C GLY A 620 23.80 -0.29 15.24
N LYS A 621 24.46 0.84 15.50
CA LYS A 621 24.98 1.72 14.45
C LYS A 621 26.31 1.18 13.93
N THR A 622 26.50 1.25 12.61
CA THR A 622 27.76 0.81 11.98
C THR A 622 28.97 1.50 12.61
N GLY A 623 29.93 0.68 13.07
CA GLY A 623 31.13 1.15 13.78
C GLY A 623 31.02 1.13 15.31
N GLU A 624 29.84 0.92 15.88
CA GLU A 624 29.64 0.76 17.32
C GLU A 624 29.67 -0.72 17.75
N ALA A 625 30.11 -0.97 18.98
CA ALA A 625 30.14 -2.32 19.54
C ALA A 625 28.71 -2.84 19.76
N ALA A 626 28.49 -4.10 19.39
CA ALA A 626 27.20 -4.75 19.57
C ALA A 626 26.93 -5.06 21.04
N ALA A 627 25.65 -5.13 21.40
CA ALA A 627 25.24 -5.64 22.69
C ALA A 627 25.64 -7.11 22.84
N ILE A 628 26.09 -7.48 24.04
CA ILE A 628 26.41 -8.85 24.40
C ILE A 628 25.11 -9.54 24.77
N ILE A 629 24.84 -10.68 24.13
CA ILE A 629 23.66 -11.51 24.38
C ILE A 629 24.09 -12.86 24.92
N SER A 630 23.51 -13.28 26.05
CA SER A 630 23.67 -14.61 26.62
C SER A 630 22.33 -15.27 26.93
N PHE A 631 22.35 -16.60 26.96
CA PHE A 631 21.21 -17.44 27.28
C PHE A 631 21.55 -18.35 28.45
N GLU A 632 20.68 -18.39 29.44
CA GLU A 632 20.73 -19.32 30.56
C GLU A 632 19.43 -20.11 30.59
N ALA A 633 19.49 -21.41 30.32
CA ALA A 633 18.31 -22.25 30.18
C ALA A 633 18.21 -23.31 31.28
N ASP A 634 16.99 -23.70 31.60
CA ASP A 634 16.63 -24.76 32.53
C ASP A 634 15.50 -25.63 31.94
N GLU A 635 14.86 -26.45 32.77
CA GLU A 635 13.76 -27.33 32.34
C GLU A 635 12.49 -26.55 31.96
N ASP A 636 12.25 -25.39 32.56
CA ASP A 636 11.02 -24.61 32.42
C ASP A 636 11.13 -23.52 31.34
N GLY A 637 12.34 -23.19 30.89
CA GLY A 637 12.51 -22.15 29.88
C GLY A 637 13.94 -21.62 29.75
N VAL A 638 14.05 -20.36 29.30
CA VAL A 638 15.31 -19.67 29.07
C VAL A 638 15.25 -18.21 29.52
N THR A 639 16.32 -17.76 30.15
CA THR A 639 16.57 -16.36 30.46
C THR A 639 17.52 -15.78 29.42
N VAL A 640 17.10 -14.72 28.76
CA VAL A 640 17.93 -13.92 27.84
C VAL A 640 18.48 -12.73 28.60
N THR A 641 19.80 -12.58 28.64
CA THR A 641 20.47 -11.39 29.19
C THR A 641 21.10 -10.61 28.06
N ILE A 642 20.78 -9.31 28.01
CA ILE A 642 21.35 -8.39 27.02
C ILE A 642 22.09 -7.30 27.78
N THR A 643 23.37 -7.12 27.47
CA THR A 643 24.22 -6.10 28.09
C THR A 643 24.83 -5.23 27.01
N SER A 644 24.58 -3.93 27.06
CA SER A 644 25.17 -2.93 26.17
C SER A 644 25.85 -1.82 26.97
N THR A 645 26.39 -0.83 26.28
CA THR A 645 26.92 0.39 26.92
C THR A 645 25.83 1.23 27.60
N GLN A 646 24.55 0.99 27.30
CA GLN A 646 23.40 1.72 27.83
C GLN A 646 22.79 1.06 29.07
N GLY A 647 23.13 -0.20 29.35
CA GLY A 647 22.61 -0.94 30.49
C GLY A 647 22.54 -2.44 30.26
N SER A 648 21.81 -3.13 31.13
CA SER A 648 21.53 -4.56 31.00
C SER A 648 20.04 -4.80 31.24
N ARG A 649 19.45 -5.74 30.49
CA ARG A 649 18.08 -6.21 30.68
C ARG A 649 18.04 -7.73 30.71
N THR A 650 17.06 -8.27 31.42
CA THR A 650 16.80 -9.71 31.42
C THR A 650 15.35 -9.99 31.05
N CYS A 651 15.16 -10.99 30.19
CA CYS A 651 13.84 -11.47 29.79
C CYS A 651 13.77 -12.97 30.06
N ARG A 652 12.87 -13.39 30.93
CA ARG A 652 12.59 -14.80 31.16
C ARG A 652 11.46 -15.26 30.24
N ILE A 653 11.69 -16.37 29.56
CA ILE A 653 10.74 -17.02 28.66
C ILE A 653 10.45 -18.39 29.26
N ASP A 654 9.22 -18.59 29.73
CA ASP A 654 8.69 -19.90 30.12
C ASP A 654 8.02 -20.53 28.90
N ASP A 655 8.52 -21.70 28.50
CA ASP A 655 8.07 -22.41 27.31
C ASP A 655 7.43 -23.77 27.64
N ARG A 656 7.03 -24.01 28.89
CA ARG A 656 6.36 -25.27 29.28
C ARG A 656 5.07 -25.49 28.49
N GLU A 657 4.33 -24.40 28.29
CA GLU A 657 3.10 -24.39 27.52
C GLU A 657 3.35 -24.08 26.04
N LEU A 658 2.31 -24.29 25.21
CA LEU A 658 2.38 -23.98 23.78
C LEU A 658 2.31 -22.48 23.48
N VAL A 659 1.76 -21.70 24.41
CA VAL A 659 1.82 -20.24 24.37
C VAL A 659 2.83 -19.82 25.43
N PRO A 660 4.02 -19.34 25.03
CA PRO A 660 5.05 -18.99 25.99
C PRO A 660 4.61 -17.84 26.89
N VAL A 661 5.11 -17.83 28.12
CA VAL A 661 4.93 -16.71 29.07
C VAL A 661 6.21 -15.89 29.08
N ILE A 662 6.04 -14.57 28.93
CA ILE A 662 7.13 -13.60 28.89
C ILE A 662 7.12 -12.83 30.20
N GLU A 663 8.25 -12.85 30.90
CA GLU A 663 8.49 -12.09 32.12
C GLU A 663 9.67 -11.15 31.89
N LEU A 664 9.41 -9.85 31.95
CA LEU A 664 10.41 -8.80 31.80
C LEU A 664 10.84 -8.36 33.20
N ASN A 665 12.15 -8.42 33.46
CA ASN A 665 12.72 -7.95 34.71
C ASN A 665 13.65 -6.77 34.42
N ASP A 666 13.54 -5.74 35.27
CA ASP A 666 14.31 -4.50 35.18
C ASP A 666 15.81 -4.71 35.30
#